data_AF-A0A815SQ28-F1
#
_entry.id   AF-A0A815SQ28-F1
#
_cell.length_a   1.000
_cell.length_b   1.000
_cell.length_c   1.000
_cell.angle_alpha   90.00
_cell.angle_beta   90.00
_cell.angle_gamma   90.00
#
_symmetry.space_group_name_H-M   'P 1'
#
loop_
_entity.id
_entity.type
_entity.pdbx_description
1 polymer ?
#
loop_
_entity_poly.entity_id
_entity_poly.type
_entity_poly.pdbx_seq_one_letter_code
_entity_poly.pdbx_strand_id
1 'polypeptide(L)'
;MADEQMMGAEANDIQFLRTEDHICLSCVPVSSVKRMALSGEAFGNRMCYLEDISNEACCPDVASCVFALEQAVSVRALQEMVNTTSTEQSSANQGGQTFRTLLYGHAVLLRHYRSQMYLSCLSTSTSNDKLAFDVGLKEDAQGESCWWTIHPASKQRSEGEKVRFNDDVILVSVFSERYLHAYTTTNDRGRVNASFRQQVWSLVPISSGVARVKNPGFVLGGDVLRLMHGNMDHCITALPPSELQVVDDSGSLFIKSGAACQQARSLWRIECFKVKWYSGFVGWSSLIRLRHITSGLYLAVISDENGPKVTRIPKKNASPMAITFEMKMSKEKQAEENQEEDNLGVPTIKYGETIVFIRHVDSDLWISYETLELTIKGIGKVEEKRIIPVIEGHMDDCFRLVRAQEQEQKTALVIRICNAILGRFNRTDSIPFDSEAINQLLSKSDVIQALLHDLIGFFSQPSLSLDHEERQLRLKILRNRQDLFQEEGMIRILIAAINFFSERRDKSTLFEGVEEKIEDITNKLYVVLAALIKGNRTNCSNFAQSARLNWLVNRLQSQQASSGVLEVLHSVLVDSPEVLNMITESHILAIIGLLDRNGRDPKVLDVLCSLCVNNGVAVRANQNLICENLLQRQDLLLNTALVDHVTCMRPNIVVGVEDGESMYKKWYFEVIIDHIEQVTHVQPHIRIGWATTHFQPSPGHGDGFSSNGIGDNTYSYGFDGQNIWFAGRAYNVSNNDIKQNGLKKNDVIGCLLDLDIPEMWFSLNGLPVKGLIREFNLNGMFYPVISLSSRVSCRFIFGGEHGRFTHRPPEGVAPIYEAMLIKQRLC
;
A
#
# COMPACT_ATOMS: atom_id res chain seq x y z
N MET A 1 11.13 30.85 52.63
CA MET A 1 10.40 32.04 52.14
C MET A 1 10.32 32.15 50.61
N ALA A 2 11.40 32.18 49.82
CA ALA A 2 11.29 32.16 48.34
C ALA A 2 10.82 30.78 47.80
N ASP A 3 11.32 29.68 48.37
CA ASP A 3 10.89 28.31 48.00
C ASP A 3 9.45 28.00 48.46
N GLU A 4 9.01 28.55 49.59
CA GLU A 4 7.62 28.38 50.08
C GLU A 4 6.60 29.15 49.24
N GLN A 5 6.97 30.31 48.67
CA GLN A 5 6.13 31.06 47.74
C GLN A 5 6.06 30.39 46.36
N MET A 6 7.12 29.70 45.92
CA MET A 6 7.06 28.87 44.70
C MET A 6 6.20 27.62 44.89
N MET A 7 6.32 26.90 46.01
CA MET A 7 5.46 25.74 46.29
C MET A 7 3.97 26.10 46.40
N GLY A 8 3.63 27.29 46.92
CA GLY A 8 2.25 27.78 46.98
C GLY A 8 1.65 28.13 45.60
N ALA A 9 2.47 28.55 44.64
CA ALA A 9 2.04 28.80 43.27
C ALA A 9 1.85 27.50 42.46
N GLU A 10 2.73 26.51 42.67
CA GLU A 10 2.63 25.19 42.04
C GLU A 10 1.45 24.36 42.57
N ALA A 11 1.08 24.51 43.85
CA ALA A 11 -0.10 23.87 44.41
C ALA A 11 -1.42 24.33 43.77
N ASN A 12 -1.51 25.60 43.34
CA ASN A 12 -2.67 26.12 42.59
C ASN A 12 -2.68 25.66 41.11
N ASP A 13 -1.51 25.29 40.57
CA ASP A 13 -1.39 24.76 39.20
C ASP A 13 -1.91 23.31 39.07
N ILE A 14 -2.10 22.61 40.19
CA ILE A 14 -2.47 21.19 40.24
C ILE A 14 -3.92 20.96 40.71
N GLN A 15 -4.69 22.02 41.04
CA GLN A 15 -6.08 21.88 41.51
C GLN A 15 -7.13 21.81 40.40
N PHE A 16 -6.87 22.45 39.26
CA PHE A 16 -7.83 22.61 38.16
C PHE A 16 -7.25 22.11 36.86
N LEU A 17 -8.12 21.54 36.02
CA LEU A 17 -7.75 21.08 34.68
C LEU A 17 -7.49 22.24 33.74
N ARG A 18 -6.39 22.15 32.99
CA ARG A 18 -5.99 23.11 31.97
C ARG A 18 -5.77 22.42 30.62
N THR A 19 -5.84 23.21 29.54
CA THR A 19 -5.39 22.74 28.23
C THR A 19 -3.92 22.28 28.30
N GLU A 20 -3.56 21.28 27.50
CA GLU A 20 -2.31 20.51 27.52
C GLU A 20 -2.09 19.58 28.73
N ASP A 21 -3.01 19.52 29.70
CA ASP A 21 -2.92 18.50 30.76
C ASP A 21 -3.25 17.11 30.23
N HIS A 22 -2.58 16.09 30.80
CA HIS A 22 -2.80 14.69 30.47
C HIS A 22 -3.71 14.05 31.51
N ILE A 23 -4.79 13.44 31.03
CA ILE A 23 -5.83 12.80 31.83
C ILE A 23 -6.09 11.37 31.40
N CYS A 24 -6.69 10.61 32.31
CA CYS A 24 -7.28 9.31 32.06
C CYS A 24 -8.76 9.36 32.44
N LEU A 25 -9.63 8.90 31.54
CA LEU A 25 -11.06 8.81 31.79
C LEU A 25 -11.37 7.45 32.40
N SER A 26 -11.74 7.43 33.68
CA SER A 26 -12.06 6.20 34.40
C SER A 26 -13.55 6.09 34.66
N CYS A 27 -14.11 4.88 34.58
CA CYS A 27 -15.50 4.61 34.91
C CYS A 27 -15.67 3.25 35.59
N VAL A 28 -16.85 3.04 36.18
CA VAL A 28 -17.35 1.72 36.56
C VAL A 28 -18.53 1.41 35.64
N PRO A 29 -18.37 0.50 34.66
CA PRO A 29 -19.45 0.14 33.75
C PRO A 29 -20.63 -0.48 34.50
N VAL A 30 -21.86 -0.21 34.06
CA VAL A 30 -23.10 -0.65 34.75
C VAL A 30 -23.14 -2.16 35.06
N SER A 31 -22.52 -2.98 34.20
CA SER A 31 -22.48 -4.44 34.29
C SER A 31 -21.20 -5.00 34.94
N SER A 32 -20.34 -4.16 35.52
CA SER A 32 -19.08 -4.58 36.15
C SER A 32 -18.85 -3.87 37.49
N VAL A 33 -18.16 -4.55 38.41
CA VAL A 33 -17.71 -3.96 39.69
C VAL A 33 -16.29 -3.38 39.54
N LYS A 34 -15.61 -3.66 38.42
CA LYS A 34 -14.23 -3.26 38.17
C LYS A 34 -14.16 -1.82 37.69
N ARG A 35 -13.16 -1.09 38.18
CA ARG A 35 -12.84 0.25 37.69
C ARG A 35 -12.01 0.11 36.42
N MET A 36 -12.51 0.68 35.34
CA MET A 36 -11.92 0.59 34.00
C MET A 36 -11.52 1.98 33.50
N ALA A 37 -10.59 2.04 32.56
CA ALA A 37 -10.14 3.27 31.91
C ALA A 37 -10.38 3.21 30.40
N LEU A 38 -10.76 4.36 29.80
CA LEU A 38 -10.83 4.50 28.34
C LEU A 38 -9.44 4.36 27.74
N SER A 39 -9.31 3.49 26.73
CA SER A 39 -8.04 3.19 26.07
C SER A 39 -8.20 3.14 24.56
N GLY A 40 -7.10 3.44 23.85
CA GLY A 40 -7.03 3.32 22.39
C GLY A 40 -5.67 2.80 21.92
N GLU A 41 -5.67 2.05 20.83
CA GLU A 41 -4.44 1.60 20.16
C GLU A 41 -4.14 2.46 18.93
N ALA A 42 -5.19 2.86 18.22
CA ALA A 42 -5.19 3.62 16.97
C ALA A 42 -4.62 2.84 15.79
N PHE A 43 -3.33 2.50 15.81
CA PHE A 43 -2.65 1.82 14.71
C PHE A 43 -3.15 0.37 14.59
N GLY A 44 -3.71 -0.01 13.44
CA GLY A 44 -4.38 -1.29 13.18
C GLY A 44 -5.75 -1.46 13.85
N ASN A 45 -6.11 -0.62 14.82
CA ASN A 45 -7.41 -0.65 15.48
C ASN A 45 -7.85 0.76 15.90
N ARG A 46 -8.78 1.34 15.14
CA ARG A 46 -9.34 2.67 15.40
C ARG A 46 -10.37 2.68 16.53
N MET A 47 -10.85 1.52 17.00
CA MET A 47 -11.89 1.45 18.03
C MET A 47 -11.31 1.64 19.44
N CYS A 48 -12.03 2.38 20.28
CA CYS A 48 -11.71 2.49 21.70
C CYS A 48 -12.19 1.26 22.48
N TYR A 49 -11.47 0.91 23.54
CA TYR A 49 -11.81 -0.19 24.44
C TYR A 49 -11.55 0.23 25.89
N LEU A 50 -11.95 -0.61 26.84
CA LEU A 50 -11.73 -0.37 28.26
C LEU A 50 -10.61 -1.27 28.80
N GLU A 51 -9.63 -0.66 29.46
CA GLU A 51 -8.55 -1.35 30.17
C GLU A 51 -8.90 -1.42 31.66
N ASP A 52 -8.71 -2.59 32.28
CA ASP A 52 -8.93 -2.77 33.72
C ASP A 52 -7.77 -2.15 34.51
N ILE A 53 -8.08 -1.17 35.36
CA ILE A 53 -7.13 -0.48 36.23
C ILE A 53 -7.27 -0.88 37.70
N SER A 54 -8.24 -1.74 38.02
CA SER A 54 -8.53 -2.19 39.39
C SER A 54 -7.79 -3.47 39.79
N ASN A 55 -7.22 -4.19 38.82
CA ASN A 55 -6.57 -5.46 39.06
C ASN A 55 -5.16 -5.28 39.65
N GLU A 56 -5.01 -5.49 40.96
CA GLU A 56 -3.72 -5.45 41.66
C GLU A 56 -2.77 -6.59 41.23
N ALA A 57 -3.32 -7.73 40.77
CA ALA A 57 -2.51 -8.90 40.40
C ALA A 57 -1.86 -8.78 39.02
N CYS A 58 -2.38 -7.90 38.14
CA CYS A 58 -1.89 -7.75 36.77
C CYS A 58 -1.78 -6.26 36.41
N CYS A 59 -0.56 -5.81 36.14
CA CYS A 59 -0.24 -4.41 35.92
C CYS A 59 -1.01 -3.78 34.74
N PRO A 60 -1.79 -2.70 34.92
CA PRO A 60 -2.57 -2.06 33.85
C PRO A 60 -1.68 -1.39 32.78
N ASP A 61 -2.10 -1.38 31.50
CA ASP A 61 -1.43 -0.62 30.43
C ASP A 61 -1.89 0.84 30.43
N VAL A 62 -1.52 1.59 31.48
CA VAL A 62 -1.96 2.98 31.66
C VAL A 62 -1.54 3.87 30.48
N ALA A 63 -0.42 3.57 29.83
CA ALA A 63 0.09 4.37 28.73
C ALA A 63 -0.79 4.36 27.46
N SER A 64 -1.78 3.47 27.32
CA SER A 64 -2.79 3.54 26.24
C SER A 64 -4.07 4.26 26.66
N CYS A 65 -4.16 4.65 27.94
CA CYS A 65 -5.31 5.33 28.53
C CYS A 65 -5.10 6.85 28.67
N VAL A 66 -3.99 7.38 28.13
CA VAL A 66 -3.59 8.78 28.31
C VAL A 66 -4.14 9.65 27.17
N PHE A 67 -4.95 10.64 27.53
CA PHE A 67 -5.47 11.66 26.62
C PHE A 67 -4.98 13.04 27.05
N ALA A 68 -4.51 13.84 26.09
CA ALA A 68 -4.17 15.24 26.28
C ALA A 68 -5.38 16.11 25.94
N LEU A 69 -5.67 17.10 26.79
CA LEU A 69 -6.70 18.11 26.54
C LEU A 69 -6.15 19.21 25.63
N GLU A 70 -6.26 19.07 24.32
CA GLU A 70 -5.61 20.00 23.38
C GLU A 70 -6.34 21.34 23.31
N GLN A 71 -7.67 21.30 23.18
CA GLN A 71 -8.49 22.50 23.12
C GLN A 71 -9.72 22.39 24.00
N ALA A 72 -10.14 23.53 24.54
CA ALA A 72 -11.39 23.71 25.25
C ALA A 72 -12.00 25.06 24.83
N VAL A 73 -13.19 25.02 24.23
CA VAL A 73 -13.89 26.19 23.70
C VAL A 73 -15.35 26.18 24.12
N SER A 74 -15.98 27.36 24.12
CA SER A 74 -17.44 27.42 24.29
C SER A 74 -18.15 26.86 23.06
N VAL A 75 -19.36 26.34 23.23
CA VAL A 75 -20.15 25.75 22.13
C VAL A 75 -20.39 26.75 21.00
N ARG A 76 -20.57 28.05 21.32
CA ARG A 76 -20.74 29.11 20.32
C ARG A 76 -19.47 29.33 19.51
N ALA A 77 -18.31 29.38 20.17
CA ALA A 77 -17.03 29.54 19.50
C ALA A 77 -16.70 28.32 18.61
N LEU A 78 -17.12 27.12 19.03
CA LEU A 78 -17.00 25.92 18.21
C LEU A 78 -17.82 26.02 16.91
N GLN A 79 -19.08 26.45 17.01
CA GLN A 79 -19.94 26.64 15.83
C GLN A 79 -19.36 27.67 14.85
N GLU A 80 -18.83 28.77 15.35
CA GLU A 80 -18.13 29.76 14.51
C GLU A 80 -16.89 29.14 13.83
N MET A 81 -16.08 28.39 14.58
CA MET A 81 -14.88 27.73 14.07
C MET A 81 -15.20 26.72 12.96
N VAL A 82 -16.18 25.85 13.18
CA VAL A 82 -16.62 24.82 12.21
C VAL A 82 -17.26 25.45 10.95
N ASN A 83 -17.88 26.63 11.08
CA ASN A 83 -18.46 27.34 9.94
C ASN A 83 -17.39 28.09 9.12
N THR A 84 -16.32 28.56 9.76
CA THR A 84 -15.21 29.25 9.07
C THR A 84 -14.25 28.31 8.33
N THR A 85 -14.30 27.01 8.58
CA THR A 85 -13.37 26.02 8.00
C THR A 85 -13.46 25.80 6.48
N SER A 86 -14.35 26.47 5.76
CA SER A 86 -14.41 26.35 4.29
C SER A 86 -13.32 27.13 3.53
N THR A 87 -12.54 27.99 4.19
CA THR A 87 -11.51 28.82 3.56
C THR A 87 -10.49 29.30 4.59
N GLU A 88 -9.22 28.89 4.48
CA GLU A 88 -8.06 29.42 5.22
C GLU A 88 -7.87 29.00 6.69
N GLN A 89 -7.60 27.70 6.93
CA GLN A 89 -6.89 27.29 8.16
C GLN A 89 -5.37 27.38 7.95
N SER A 90 -4.82 28.59 8.08
CA SER A 90 -3.35 28.76 8.19
C SER A 90 -2.91 29.87 9.14
N SER A 91 -3.82 30.61 9.76
CA SER A 91 -3.46 31.85 10.48
C SER A 91 -4.00 31.99 11.92
N ALA A 92 -4.69 30.99 12.49
CA ALA A 92 -5.21 31.07 13.86
C ALA A 92 -4.27 30.52 14.96
N ASN A 93 -3.12 29.92 14.60
CA ASN A 93 -2.14 29.36 15.57
C ASN A 93 -1.06 30.35 16.04
N GLN A 94 -1.23 31.67 15.82
CA GLN A 94 -0.25 32.69 16.23
C GLN A 94 -0.50 33.33 17.61
N GLY A 95 -1.23 32.66 18.50
CA GLY A 95 -1.24 32.99 19.93
C GLY A 95 -0.44 31.92 20.68
N GLY A 96 0.64 32.30 21.39
CA GLY A 96 1.47 31.38 22.16
C GLY A 96 0.66 30.44 23.08
N GLN A 97 1.21 29.27 23.42
CA GLN A 97 0.55 28.24 24.23
C GLN A 97 -0.09 28.86 25.50
N THR A 98 -1.41 29.10 25.46
CA THR A 98 -2.17 29.56 26.62
C THR A 98 -2.76 28.35 27.33
N PHE A 99 -2.31 28.07 28.55
CA PHE A 99 -2.88 27.04 29.42
C PHE A 99 -4.22 27.53 30.00
N ARG A 100 -5.32 27.31 29.28
CA ARG A 100 -6.65 27.79 29.68
C ARG A 100 -7.30 26.81 30.65
N THR A 101 -7.96 27.32 31.70
CA THR A 101 -8.71 26.48 32.64
C THR A 101 -9.99 25.96 32.00
N LEU A 102 -10.27 24.68 32.20
CA LEU A 102 -11.47 24.01 31.71
C LEU A 102 -12.69 24.38 32.58
N LEU A 103 -13.83 24.68 31.93
CA LEU A 103 -15.10 24.98 32.57
C LEU A 103 -16.16 23.94 32.17
N TYR A 104 -17.11 23.67 33.06
CA TYR A 104 -18.30 22.88 32.73
C TYR A 104 -19.13 23.60 31.65
N GLY A 105 -19.62 22.85 30.65
CA GLY A 105 -20.34 23.35 29.48
C GLY A 105 -19.45 23.68 28.27
N HIS A 106 -18.11 23.60 28.41
CA HIS A 106 -17.21 23.71 27.26
C HIS A 106 -17.20 22.43 26.42
N ALA A 107 -16.98 22.62 25.12
CA ALA A 107 -16.60 21.56 24.19
C ALA A 107 -15.08 21.36 24.26
N VAL A 108 -14.66 20.11 24.44
CA VAL A 108 -13.26 19.70 24.53
C VAL A 108 -12.85 18.84 23.34
N LEU A 109 -11.58 18.99 22.98
CA LEU A 109 -10.90 18.17 22.01
C LEU A 109 -9.86 17.31 22.75
N LEU A 110 -10.09 16.00 22.75
CA LEU A 110 -9.24 15.02 23.43
C LEU A 110 -8.34 14.33 22.40
N ARG A 111 -7.03 14.48 22.55
CA ARG A 111 -6.04 13.82 21.70
C ARG A 111 -5.38 12.67 22.45
N HIS A 112 -5.41 11.47 21.88
CA HIS A 112 -4.75 10.31 22.45
C HIS A 112 -3.23 10.49 22.40
N TYR A 113 -2.56 10.50 23.57
CA TYR A 113 -1.15 10.91 23.68
C TYR A 113 -0.20 10.03 22.86
N ARG A 114 -0.46 8.72 22.80
CA ARG A 114 0.45 7.78 22.12
C ARG A 114 0.34 7.85 20.60
N SER A 115 -0.89 7.89 20.06
CA SER A 115 -1.12 7.85 18.60
C SER A 115 -1.24 9.23 17.96
N GLN A 116 -1.42 10.29 18.77
CA GLN A 116 -1.63 11.66 18.31
C GLN A 116 -2.94 11.83 17.50
N MET A 117 -3.88 10.89 17.63
CA MET A 117 -5.21 10.92 17.01
C MET A 117 -6.27 11.44 17.99
N TYR A 118 -7.39 11.94 17.48
CA TYR A 118 -8.46 12.54 18.26
C TYR A 118 -9.57 11.54 18.59
N LEU A 119 -10.09 11.60 19.82
CA LEU A 119 -11.25 10.83 20.25
C LEU A 119 -12.52 11.33 19.54
N SER A 120 -13.17 10.45 18.80
CA SER A 120 -14.27 10.80 17.90
C SER A 120 -15.45 9.84 18.00
N CYS A 121 -16.64 10.39 17.76
CA CYS A 121 -17.84 9.60 17.48
C CYS A 121 -17.82 9.20 15.99
N LEU A 122 -17.79 7.90 15.73
CA LEU A 122 -17.80 7.34 14.38
C LEU A 122 -19.23 7.26 13.84
N SER A 123 -19.38 7.14 12.52
CA SER A 123 -20.68 6.91 11.87
C SER A 123 -21.09 5.43 11.86
N THR A 124 -20.17 4.53 12.22
CA THR A 124 -20.43 3.08 12.27
C THR A 124 -21.13 2.69 13.57
N SER A 125 -21.80 1.53 13.55
CA SER A 125 -22.42 0.94 14.73
C SER A 125 -22.14 -0.57 14.76
N THR A 126 -21.31 -1.01 15.69
CA THR A 126 -20.98 -2.43 15.92
C THR A 126 -21.64 -3.03 17.16
N SER A 127 -22.36 -2.21 17.93
CA SER A 127 -23.01 -2.65 19.16
C SER A 127 -24.40 -3.26 18.92
N ASN A 128 -24.91 -4.04 19.88
CA ASN A 128 -26.29 -4.58 19.82
C ASN A 128 -27.34 -3.46 19.83
N ASP A 129 -26.99 -2.29 20.38
CA ASP A 129 -27.82 -1.09 20.34
C ASP A 129 -27.67 -0.43 18.97
N LYS A 130 -28.70 -0.57 18.12
CA LYS A 130 -28.74 0.01 16.77
C LYS A 130 -28.74 1.55 16.78
N LEU A 131 -29.08 2.15 17.92
CA LEU A 131 -29.07 3.59 18.13
C LEU A 131 -27.80 4.05 18.85
N ALA A 132 -26.78 3.21 18.98
CA ALA A 132 -25.48 3.63 19.45
C ALA A 132 -24.53 3.83 18.28
N PHE A 133 -23.64 4.82 18.40
CA PHE A 133 -22.52 4.98 17.47
C PHE A 133 -21.24 4.43 18.11
N ASP A 134 -20.35 3.94 17.28
CA ASP A 134 -19.04 3.51 17.72
C ASP A 134 -18.17 4.71 18.13
N VAL A 135 -17.31 4.52 19.14
CA VAL A 135 -16.33 5.53 19.55
C VAL A 135 -14.94 5.04 19.22
N GLY A 136 -14.15 5.91 18.58
CA GLY A 136 -12.83 5.56 18.09
C GLY A 136 -11.93 6.77 17.89
N LEU A 137 -10.74 6.51 17.37
CA LEU A 137 -9.70 7.50 17.11
C LEU A 137 -9.66 7.89 15.63
N LYS A 138 -9.53 9.17 15.32
CA LYS A 138 -9.35 9.71 13.95
C LYS A 138 -8.14 10.62 13.87
N GLU A 139 -7.48 10.63 12.71
CA GLU A 139 -6.28 11.47 12.47
C GLU A 139 -6.63 12.95 12.37
N ASP A 140 -7.74 13.28 11.72
CA ASP A 140 -8.18 14.66 11.53
C ASP A 140 -9.13 15.11 12.63
N ALA A 141 -8.92 16.33 13.14
CA ALA A 141 -9.82 17.01 14.07
C ALA A 141 -10.96 17.77 13.35
N GLN A 142 -11.13 17.58 12.04
CA GLN A 142 -12.08 18.35 11.23
C GLN A 142 -13.53 17.97 11.54
N GLY A 143 -14.37 19.01 11.66
CA GLY A 143 -15.80 18.88 11.94
C GLY A 143 -16.13 18.58 13.40
N GLU A 144 -17.41 18.30 13.66
CA GLU A 144 -17.96 18.19 15.03
C GLU A 144 -17.74 16.81 15.68
N SER A 145 -17.32 15.81 14.90
CA SER A 145 -17.26 14.42 15.38
C SER A 145 -16.21 14.16 16.46
N CYS A 146 -15.18 15.00 16.57
CA CYS A 146 -14.10 14.90 17.55
C CYS A 146 -14.35 15.70 18.84
N TRP A 147 -15.46 16.45 18.90
CA TRP A 147 -15.77 17.34 20.01
C TRP A 147 -16.74 16.72 21.00
N TRP A 148 -16.42 16.89 22.29
CA TRP A 148 -17.21 16.38 23.41
C TRP A 148 -17.51 17.51 24.39
N THR A 149 -18.76 17.69 24.78
CA THR A 149 -19.13 18.65 25.83
C THR A 149 -19.02 18.00 27.20
N ILE A 150 -18.48 18.75 28.18
CA ILE A 150 -18.30 18.28 29.55
C ILE A 150 -19.39 18.86 30.44
N HIS A 151 -20.19 17.99 31.05
CA HIS A 151 -21.24 18.36 32.00
C HIS A 151 -20.98 17.76 33.39
N PRO A 152 -21.42 18.43 34.47
CA PRO A 152 -21.25 17.91 35.82
C PRO A 152 -22.14 16.68 36.05
N ALA A 153 -21.61 15.64 36.69
CA ALA A 153 -22.39 14.43 36.99
C ALA A 153 -23.42 14.62 38.11
N SER A 154 -23.20 15.59 39.00
CA SER A 154 -24.05 15.87 40.15
C SER A 154 -24.49 17.34 40.19
N LYS A 155 -25.58 17.62 40.92
CA LYS A 155 -26.09 18.99 41.14
C LYS A 155 -25.19 19.85 42.06
N GLN A 156 -24.05 19.33 42.53
CA GLN A 156 -23.11 20.07 43.37
C GLN A 156 -22.23 21.06 42.57
N ARG A 157 -22.24 20.96 41.24
CA ARG A 157 -21.50 21.79 40.30
C ARG A 157 -22.47 22.33 39.26
N SER A 158 -22.19 23.54 38.78
CA SER A 158 -22.98 24.24 37.76
C SER A 158 -22.15 24.48 36.49
N GLU A 159 -22.81 24.69 35.36
CA GLU A 159 -22.14 25.13 34.13
C GLU A 159 -21.41 26.47 34.35
N GLY A 160 -20.22 26.61 33.77
CA GLY A 160 -19.33 27.76 33.98
C GLY A 160 -18.39 27.64 35.18
N GLU A 161 -18.58 26.67 36.08
CA GLU A 161 -17.62 26.40 37.15
C GLU A 161 -16.35 25.70 36.62
N LYS A 162 -15.21 25.91 37.29
CA LYS A 162 -13.91 25.30 36.95
C LYS A 162 -13.91 23.80 37.28
N VAL A 163 -13.48 22.98 36.32
CA VAL A 163 -13.37 21.52 36.50
C VAL A 163 -12.12 21.19 37.31
N ARG A 164 -12.26 20.39 38.37
CA ARG A 164 -11.15 19.93 39.21
C ARG A 164 -10.71 18.53 38.82
N PHE A 165 -9.49 18.16 39.20
CA PHE A 165 -9.07 16.76 39.09
C PHE A 165 -9.90 15.87 40.02
N ASN A 166 -10.16 14.64 39.58
CA ASN A 166 -11.05 13.65 40.21
C ASN A 166 -12.53 14.06 40.28
N ASP A 167 -12.94 15.16 39.66
CA ASP A 167 -14.37 15.42 39.47
C ASP A 167 -14.98 14.32 38.58
N ASP A 168 -16.23 13.99 38.89
CA ASP A 168 -17.06 13.10 38.10
C ASP A 168 -17.84 13.90 37.05
N VAL A 169 -17.66 13.53 35.78
CA VAL A 169 -18.19 14.25 34.63
C VAL A 169 -18.98 13.34 33.70
N ILE A 170 -19.81 13.98 32.87
CA ILE A 170 -20.54 13.37 31.78
C ILE A 170 -20.01 13.97 30.48
N LEU A 171 -19.66 13.12 29.52
CA LEU A 171 -19.22 13.52 28.19
C LEU A 171 -20.34 13.29 27.18
N VAL A 172 -20.70 14.32 26.43
CA VAL A 172 -21.72 14.26 25.38
C VAL A 172 -21.10 14.64 24.03
N SER A 173 -21.27 13.79 23.02
CA SER A 173 -20.76 14.06 21.67
C SER A 173 -21.51 15.25 21.06
N VAL A 174 -20.79 16.22 20.49
CA VAL A 174 -21.40 17.34 19.76
C VAL A 174 -22.11 16.86 18.49
N PHE A 175 -21.49 15.92 17.77
CA PHE A 175 -22.02 15.40 16.51
C PHE A 175 -23.30 14.57 16.65
N SER A 176 -23.38 13.73 17.69
CA SER A 176 -24.48 12.77 17.82
C SER A 176 -25.46 13.08 18.95
N GLU A 177 -25.14 14.07 19.80
CA GLU A 177 -25.88 14.39 21.03
C GLU A 177 -26.06 13.20 21.97
N ARG A 178 -25.16 12.21 21.88
CA ARG A 178 -25.18 10.98 22.69
C ARG A 178 -24.10 11.00 23.76
N TYR A 179 -24.37 10.32 24.87
CA TYR A 179 -23.45 10.17 25.98
C TYR A 179 -22.34 9.17 25.64
N LEU A 180 -21.11 9.47 26.08
CA LEU A 180 -20.03 8.50 26.06
C LEU A 180 -20.34 7.39 27.07
N HIS A 181 -20.71 6.22 26.58
CA HIS A 181 -21.23 5.12 27.37
C HIS A 181 -20.26 3.93 27.38
N ALA A 182 -20.04 3.36 28.57
CA ALA A 182 -19.20 2.20 28.80
C ALA A 182 -20.06 0.97 29.07
N TYR A 183 -19.78 -0.15 28.39
CA TYR A 183 -20.50 -1.40 28.59
C TYR A 183 -19.56 -2.60 28.55
N THR A 184 -19.92 -3.69 29.23
CA THR A 184 -19.18 -4.95 29.12
C THR A 184 -19.91 -5.93 28.22
N THR A 185 -19.13 -6.69 27.45
CA THR A 185 -19.62 -7.82 26.65
C THR A 185 -19.60 -9.11 27.47
N THR A 186 -20.21 -10.18 26.96
CA THR A 186 -20.27 -11.51 27.62
C THR A 186 -18.89 -12.08 27.98
N ASN A 187 -17.82 -11.59 27.35
CA ASN A 187 -16.43 -12.02 27.59
C ASN A 187 -15.69 -11.15 28.62
N ASP A 188 -16.40 -10.36 29.43
CA ASP A 188 -15.87 -9.37 30.39
C ASP A 188 -14.90 -8.34 29.74
N ARG A 189 -14.98 -8.19 28.41
CA ARG A 189 -14.27 -7.13 27.70
C ARG A 189 -15.12 -5.89 27.69
N GLY A 190 -14.62 -4.83 28.33
CA GLY A 190 -15.25 -3.53 28.30
C GLY A 190 -15.07 -2.85 26.93
N ARG A 191 -16.16 -2.30 26.41
CA ARG A 191 -16.27 -1.55 25.17
C ARG A 191 -16.89 -0.19 25.44
N VAL A 192 -16.74 0.70 24.48
CA VAL A 192 -17.24 2.07 24.56
C VAL A 192 -18.03 2.40 23.30
N ASN A 193 -19.18 3.03 23.49
CA ASN A 193 -20.03 3.54 22.41
C ASN A 193 -20.63 4.89 22.81
N ALA A 194 -21.24 5.60 21.86
CA ALA A 194 -22.04 6.78 22.11
C ALA A 194 -23.52 6.38 22.09
N SER A 195 -24.20 6.40 23.24
CA SER A 195 -25.58 5.93 23.42
C SER A 195 -26.40 6.94 24.25
N PHE A 196 -27.72 6.76 24.33
CA PHE A 196 -28.60 7.56 25.19
C PHE A 196 -28.47 7.24 26.69
N ARG A 197 -27.68 6.21 27.04
CA ARG A 197 -27.41 5.84 28.43
C ARG A 197 -26.30 6.69 29.00
N GLN A 198 -26.63 7.47 30.01
CA GLN A 198 -25.66 8.29 30.73
C GLN A 198 -24.65 7.40 31.49
N GLN A 199 -23.38 7.76 31.39
CA GLN A 199 -22.28 7.14 32.14
C GLN A 199 -21.48 8.24 32.82
N VAL A 200 -21.12 8.02 34.08
CA VAL A 200 -20.24 8.90 34.84
C VAL A 200 -18.80 8.48 34.63
N TRP A 201 -17.94 9.47 34.34
CA TRP A 201 -16.51 9.33 34.14
C TRP A 201 -15.75 10.18 35.15
N SER A 202 -14.83 9.59 35.90
CA SER A 202 -13.92 10.31 36.79
C SER A 202 -12.66 10.74 36.02
N LEU A 203 -12.27 12.00 36.19
CA LEU A 203 -11.08 12.57 35.55
C LEU A 203 -9.82 12.32 36.39
N VAL A 204 -9.01 11.33 36.03
CA VAL A 204 -7.78 11.00 36.77
C VAL A 204 -6.58 11.80 36.22
N PRO A 205 -5.86 12.58 37.05
CA PRO A 205 -4.64 13.28 36.60
C PRO A 205 -3.52 12.28 36.28
N ILE A 206 -2.95 12.41 35.09
CA ILE A 206 -1.80 11.61 34.64
C ILE A 206 -0.53 12.45 34.61
N SER A 207 -0.60 13.69 34.12
CA SER A 207 0.50 14.65 34.11
C SER A 207 -0.02 16.07 33.89
N SER A 208 0.76 17.09 34.28
CA SER A 208 0.45 18.48 33.97
C SER A 208 1.23 18.97 32.74
N GLY A 209 0.55 19.60 31.80
CA GLY A 209 1.16 20.16 30.59
C GLY A 209 2.14 21.29 30.92
N VAL A 210 1.76 22.16 31.87
CA VAL A 210 2.59 23.27 32.34
C VAL A 210 3.92 22.77 32.91
N ALA A 211 3.86 21.74 33.77
CA ALA A 211 5.05 21.19 34.42
C ALA A 211 6.00 20.54 33.41
N ARG A 212 5.46 19.85 32.39
CA ARG A 212 6.25 19.26 31.29
C ARG A 212 6.99 20.31 30.46
N VAL A 213 6.33 21.42 30.13
CA VAL A 213 6.93 22.50 29.34
C VAL A 213 8.00 23.26 30.14
N LYS A 214 7.79 23.49 31.44
CA LYS A 214 8.78 24.13 32.31
C LYS A 214 10.04 23.28 32.54
N ASN A 215 9.92 21.95 32.52
CA ASN A 215 10.98 21.02 32.91
C ASN A 215 11.31 19.97 31.82
N PRO A 216 11.75 20.36 30.61
CA PRO A 216 11.90 19.44 29.46
C PRO A 216 13.06 18.44 29.60
N GLY A 217 14.02 18.68 30.49
CA GLY A 217 15.23 17.87 30.68
C GLY A 217 15.11 16.77 31.74
N PHE A 218 13.98 16.67 32.43
CA PHE A 218 13.78 15.71 33.52
C PHE A 218 13.01 14.47 33.07
N VAL A 219 13.30 13.34 33.72
CA VAL A 219 12.71 12.05 33.43
C VAL A 219 11.28 11.99 33.96
N LEU A 220 10.34 11.67 33.07
CA LEU A 220 8.93 11.54 33.39
C LEU A 220 8.49 10.08 33.25
N GLY A 221 7.51 9.70 34.07
CA GLY A 221 6.82 8.42 33.91
C GLY A 221 6.12 8.32 32.54
N GLY A 222 6.17 7.14 31.95
CA GLY A 222 5.65 6.84 30.61
C GLY A 222 6.61 7.18 29.47
N ASP A 223 7.71 7.89 29.73
CA ASP A 223 8.70 8.22 28.70
C ASP A 223 9.48 6.97 28.27
N VAL A 224 9.89 6.97 27.01
CA VAL A 224 10.71 5.91 26.41
C VAL A 224 12.14 6.39 26.30
N LEU A 225 13.06 5.55 26.75
CA LEU A 225 14.47 5.86 26.85
C LEU A 225 15.37 4.65 26.61
N ARG A 226 16.67 4.93 26.53
CA ARG A 226 17.74 3.94 26.54
C ARG A 226 18.46 3.99 27.87
N LEU A 227 18.79 2.81 28.37
CA LEU A 227 19.63 2.63 29.55
C LEU A 227 21.06 2.44 29.06
N MET A 228 21.85 3.51 29.08
CA MET A 228 23.26 3.49 28.68
C MET A 228 24.12 3.08 29.88
N HIS A 229 25.01 2.11 29.70
CA HIS A 229 25.86 1.59 30.77
C HIS A 229 27.25 2.25 30.75
N GLY A 230 27.65 2.83 31.88
CA GLY A 230 28.95 3.47 32.04
C GLY A 230 29.10 4.80 31.29
N ASN A 231 30.35 5.22 31.12
CA ASN A 231 30.73 6.35 30.27
C ASN A 231 30.93 5.97 28.80
N MET A 232 30.69 4.69 28.47
CA MET A 232 30.89 4.13 27.14
C MET A 232 29.53 4.05 26.42
N ASP A 233 29.55 4.07 25.08
CA ASP A 233 28.34 3.90 24.26
C ASP A 233 27.87 2.43 24.24
N HIS A 234 27.52 1.92 25.41
CA HIS A 234 26.90 0.61 25.61
C HIS A 234 25.46 0.79 26.10
N CYS A 235 24.53 -0.03 25.60
CA CYS A 235 23.14 -0.01 26.04
C CYS A 235 22.63 -1.39 26.44
N ILE A 236 21.64 -1.42 27.33
CA ILE A 236 20.89 -2.65 27.61
C ILE A 236 20.00 -3.00 26.43
N THR A 237 20.23 -4.16 25.82
CA THR A 237 19.47 -4.66 24.68
C THR A 237 19.15 -6.15 24.82
N ALA A 238 18.10 -6.58 24.12
CA ALA A 238 17.85 -7.99 23.87
C ALA A 238 18.72 -8.52 22.71
N LEU A 239 18.91 -9.84 22.65
CA LEU A 239 19.54 -10.48 21.49
C LEU A 239 18.62 -10.42 20.25
N PRO A 240 19.20 -10.29 19.04
CA PRO A 240 18.44 -10.32 17.81
C PRO A 240 17.82 -11.71 17.56
N PRO A 241 16.69 -11.79 16.82
CA PRO A 241 16.03 -13.05 16.48
C PRO A 241 16.88 -14.11 15.77
N SER A 242 18.00 -13.71 15.16
CA SER A 242 18.98 -14.61 14.53
C SER A 242 19.89 -15.31 15.54
N GLU A 243 20.26 -14.61 16.63
CA GLU A 243 21.15 -15.12 17.68
C GLU A 243 20.39 -15.86 18.79
N LEU A 244 19.07 -15.65 18.89
CA LEU A 244 18.17 -16.34 19.81
C LEU A 244 18.15 -17.86 19.66
N GLN A 245 18.59 -18.43 18.54
CA GLN A 245 18.73 -19.89 18.36
C GLN A 245 19.96 -20.48 19.07
N VAL A 246 20.90 -19.65 19.53
CA VAL A 246 22.18 -20.08 20.13
C VAL A 246 22.11 -20.08 21.67
N VAL A 247 21.12 -19.38 22.24
CA VAL A 247 20.95 -19.24 23.69
C VAL A 247 19.58 -19.79 24.06
N ASP A 248 19.53 -20.87 24.86
CA ASP A 248 18.29 -21.54 25.32
C ASP A 248 17.36 -20.63 26.15
N ASP A 249 17.79 -19.41 26.44
CA ASP A 249 17.12 -18.44 27.30
C ASP A 249 16.67 -17.18 26.54
N SER A 250 15.56 -17.30 25.82
CA SER A 250 14.97 -16.18 25.04
C SER A 250 14.63 -14.92 25.86
N GLY A 251 14.65 -15.01 27.18
CA GLY A 251 14.39 -13.91 28.12
C GLY A 251 15.60 -13.06 28.51
N SER A 252 16.83 -13.54 28.26
CA SER A 252 18.09 -12.89 28.70
C SER A 252 18.32 -11.51 28.07
N LEU A 253 19.06 -10.67 28.79
CA LEU A 253 19.44 -9.32 28.40
C LEU A 253 20.96 -9.15 28.43
N PHE A 254 21.47 -8.31 27.52
CA PHE A 254 22.90 -8.10 27.33
C PHE A 254 23.22 -6.61 27.21
N ILE A 255 24.46 -6.26 27.54
CA ILE A 255 25.01 -4.92 27.35
C ILE A 255 25.86 -4.96 26.07
N LYS A 256 25.42 -4.25 25.02
CA LYS A 256 26.12 -4.20 23.72
C LYS A 256 26.51 -2.78 23.34
N SER A 257 27.64 -2.63 22.63
CA SER A 257 28.11 -1.36 22.06
C SER A 257 27.60 -1.09 20.64
N GLY A 258 27.78 0.16 20.21
CA GLY A 258 27.76 0.53 18.79
C GLY A 258 26.34 0.57 18.22
N ALA A 259 26.11 -0.13 17.10
CA ALA A 259 24.83 -0.12 16.38
C ALA A 259 23.64 -0.56 17.25
N ALA A 260 23.87 -1.38 18.29
CA ALA A 260 22.85 -1.76 19.26
C ALA A 260 22.16 -0.56 19.91
N CYS A 261 22.91 0.51 20.16
CA CYS A 261 22.40 1.74 20.75
C CYS A 261 21.48 2.51 19.79
N GLN A 262 21.43 2.19 18.51
CA GLN A 262 20.55 2.84 17.53
C GLN A 262 19.36 1.97 17.12
N GLN A 263 19.25 0.75 17.67
CA GLN A 263 18.21 -0.21 17.32
C GLN A 263 17.00 -0.12 18.26
N ALA A 264 15.82 -0.49 17.75
CA ALA A 264 14.57 -0.44 18.50
C ALA A 264 14.54 -1.36 19.74
N ARG A 265 15.24 -2.50 19.71
CA ARG A 265 15.44 -3.43 20.86
C ARG A 265 16.20 -2.85 22.06
N SER A 266 16.78 -1.65 21.95
CA SER A 266 17.40 -0.97 23.10
C SER A 266 16.42 -0.07 23.87
N LEU A 267 15.16 0.03 23.42
CA LEU A 267 14.18 0.96 23.96
C LEU A 267 13.35 0.37 25.10
N TRP A 268 13.32 1.13 26.20
CA TRP A 268 12.60 0.82 27.43
C TRP A 268 11.65 1.95 27.79
N ARG A 269 10.43 1.60 28.20
CA ARG A 269 9.52 2.55 28.84
C ARG A 269 9.65 2.44 30.34
N ILE A 270 9.81 3.59 30.99
CA ILE A 270 9.70 3.69 32.44
C ILE A 270 8.22 3.89 32.77
N GLU A 271 7.62 2.96 33.49
CA GLU A 271 6.22 3.03 33.90
C GLU A 271 6.17 3.18 35.43
N CYS A 272 5.65 4.32 35.93
CA CYS A 272 5.44 4.48 37.37
C CYS A 272 4.41 3.45 37.87
N PHE A 273 4.58 2.97 39.11
CA PHE A 273 3.66 1.99 39.69
C PHE A 273 2.23 2.54 39.85
N LYS A 274 2.13 3.82 40.24
CA LYS A 274 0.86 4.54 40.50
C LYS A 274 0.12 4.85 39.19
N VAL A 275 -1.22 4.77 39.21
CA VAL A 275 -2.09 5.21 38.09
C VAL A 275 -2.26 6.73 38.08
N LYS A 276 -2.55 7.30 39.24
CA LYS A 276 -2.56 8.75 39.43
C LYS A 276 -1.12 9.27 39.34
N TRP A 277 -0.91 10.35 38.59
CA TRP A 277 0.42 10.88 38.31
C TRP A 277 1.37 9.86 37.66
N TYR A 278 0.81 8.90 36.90
CA TYR A 278 1.59 7.89 36.15
C TYR A 278 2.71 8.51 35.30
N SER A 279 2.48 9.73 34.82
CA SER A 279 3.40 10.49 33.99
C SER A 279 3.97 11.73 34.69
N GLY A 280 4.11 11.66 36.02
CA GLY A 280 4.83 12.61 36.86
C GLY A 280 6.35 12.47 36.80
N PHE A 281 7.07 13.27 37.59
CA PHE A 281 8.52 13.23 37.68
C PHE A 281 8.99 11.96 38.39
N VAL A 282 9.97 11.27 37.80
CA VAL A 282 10.58 10.10 38.43
C VAL A 282 11.63 10.57 39.44
N GLY A 283 11.37 10.30 40.71
CA GLY A 283 12.27 10.58 41.84
C GLY A 283 13.10 9.36 42.27
N TRP A 284 14.00 9.56 43.25
CA TRP A 284 14.88 8.51 43.79
C TRP A 284 14.13 7.42 44.58
N SER A 285 13.00 7.76 45.19
CA SER A 285 12.11 6.83 45.90
C SER A 285 10.93 6.37 45.03
N SER A 286 10.93 6.70 43.73
CA SER A 286 9.84 6.32 42.84
C SER A 286 9.90 4.84 42.47
N LEU A 287 8.81 4.12 42.75
CA LEU A 287 8.61 2.75 42.31
C LEU A 287 8.27 2.72 40.82
N ILE A 288 9.16 2.09 40.04
CA ILE A 288 9.07 2.03 38.58
C ILE A 288 9.06 0.59 38.08
N ARG A 289 8.52 0.42 36.88
CA ARG A 289 8.55 -0.80 36.09
C ARG A 289 9.23 -0.49 34.77
N LEU A 290 10.07 -1.39 34.29
CA LEU A 290 10.76 -1.24 33.02
C LEU A 290 10.12 -2.16 31.97
N ARG A 291 9.52 -1.58 30.94
CA ARG A 291 8.85 -2.32 29.88
C ARG A 291 9.62 -2.21 28.57
N HIS A 292 10.00 -3.35 28.01
CA HIS A 292 10.67 -3.42 26.72
C HIS A 292 9.67 -3.12 25.59
N ILE A 293 9.96 -2.12 24.75
CA ILE A 293 8.97 -1.62 23.78
C ILE A 293 8.66 -2.65 22.68
N THR A 294 9.67 -3.20 22.00
CA THR A 294 9.45 -4.03 20.80
C THR A 294 8.82 -5.39 21.12
N SER A 295 9.12 -5.97 22.29
CA SER A 295 8.50 -7.23 22.74
C SER A 295 7.27 -7.04 23.63
N GLY A 296 7.10 -5.88 24.26
CA GLY A 296 6.01 -5.61 25.20
C GLY A 296 6.12 -6.33 26.54
N LEU A 297 7.28 -6.94 26.84
CA LEU A 297 7.56 -7.69 28.08
C LEU A 297 8.12 -6.75 29.16
N TYR A 298 7.92 -7.09 30.44
CA TYR A 298 8.50 -6.38 31.58
C TYR A 298 9.84 -7.00 31.98
N LEU A 299 10.78 -6.15 32.40
CA LEU A 299 11.96 -6.59 33.14
C LEU A 299 11.50 -7.19 34.48
N ALA A 300 12.04 -8.35 34.83
CA ALA A 300 11.73 -9.01 36.09
C ALA A 300 12.94 -9.70 36.69
N VAL A 301 12.98 -9.76 38.01
CA VAL A 301 13.88 -10.64 38.77
C VAL A 301 13.05 -11.82 39.25
N ILE A 302 13.41 -13.02 38.81
CA ILE A 302 12.75 -14.27 39.20
C ILE A 302 13.77 -15.15 39.89
N SER A 303 13.40 -15.69 41.05
CA SER A 303 14.17 -16.71 41.74
C SER A 303 13.78 -18.08 41.19
N ASP A 304 14.73 -18.76 40.55
CA ASP A 304 14.58 -20.14 40.09
C ASP A 304 15.44 -21.09 40.95
N GLU A 305 15.41 -22.40 40.71
CA GLU A 305 16.22 -23.40 41.44
C GLU A 305 17.73 -23.09 41.39
N ASN A 306 18.19 -22.37 40.36
CA ASN A 306 19.57 -21.96 40.15
C ASN A 306 19.90 -20.55 40.69
N GLY A 307 19.00 -19.93 41.45
CA GLY A 307 19.16 -18.59 42.02
C GLY A 307 18.39 -17.48 41.28
N PRO A 308 18.54 -16.21 41.73
CA PRO A 308 17.84 -15.07 41.14
C PRO A 308 18.40 -14.72 39.76
N LYS A 309 17.50 -14.47 38.80
CA LYS A 309 17.85 -14.18 37.42
C LYS A 309 17.02 -13.04 36.86
N VAL A 310 17.66 -12.18 36.08
CA VAL A 310 16.99 -11.10 35.34
C VAL A 310 16.47 -11.65 34.01
N THR A 311 15.17 -11.54 33.79
CA THR A 311 14.51 -11.98 32.55
C THR A 311 13.42 -11.00 32.12
N ARG A 312 12.84 -11.25 30.95
CA ARG A 312 11.69 -10.51 30.44
C ARG A 312 10.43 -11.37 30.48
N ILE A 313 9.39 -10.91 31.16
CA ILE A 313 8.14 -11.67 31.34
C ILE A 313 6.92 -10.97 30.73
N PRO A 314 5.93 -11.73 30.26
CA PRO A 314 4.70 -11.16 29.74
C PRO A 314 3.85 -10.59 30.87
N LYS A 315 3.02 -9.58 30.55
CA LYS A 315 2.07 -8.92 31.47
C LYS A 315 1.28 -9.89 32.36
N LYS A 316 0.85 -11.03 31.82
CA LYS A 316 0.04 -12.03 32.55
C LYS A 316 0.79 -12.71 33.70
N ASN A 317 2.12 -12.79 33.61
CA ASN A 317 2.97 -13.46 34.61
C ASN A 317 3.72 -12.43 35.47
N ALA A 318 3.49 -11.14 35.23
CA ALA A 318 4.20 -10.04 35.86
C ALA A 318 3.58 -9.68 37.21
N SER A 319 4.02 -10.37 38.27
CA SER A 319 3.65 -10.01 39.64
C SER A 319 4.32 -8.70 40.06
N PRO A 320 3.66 -7.85 40.85
CA PRO A 320 4.25 -6.60 41.36
C PRO A 320 5.60 -6.81 42.05
N MET A 321 5.77 -7.90 42.80
CA MET A 321 7.01 -8.20 43.52
C MET A 321 8.20 -8.45 42.59
N ALA A 322 7.99 -9.05 41.40
CA ALA A 322 9.07 -9.42 40.51
C ALA A 322 9.54 -8.30 39.58
N ILE A 323 8.73 -7.26 39.37
CA ILE A 323 8.94 -6.25 38.32
C ILE A 323 9.14 -4.82 38.85
N THR A 324 9.17 -4.66 40.17
CA THR A 324 9.26 -3.35 40.81
C THR A 324 10.72 -3.01 41.10
N PHE A 325 11.15 -1.89 40.53
CA PHE A 325 12.50 -1.37 40.67
C PHE A 325 12.47 0.06 41.21
N GLU A 326 13.59 0.49 41.74
CA GLU A 326 13.84 1.87 42.14
C GLU A 326 15.18 2.36 41.58
N MET A 327 15.31 3.67 41.43
CA MET A 327 16.53 4.32 40.97
C MET A 327 17.23 4.99 42.15
N LYS A 328 18.49 4.65 42.40
CA LYS A 328 19.28 5.21 43.51
C LYS A 328 20.45 6.05 43.02
N MET A 329 20.84 7.03 43.82
CA MET A 329 21.99 7.91 43.56
C MET A 329 23.33 7.22 43.91
N SER A 330 23.34 6.34 44.91
CA SER A 330 24.51 5.55 45.31
C SER A 330 24.10 4.15 45.79
N LYS A 331 25.09 3.27 45.93
CA LYS A 331 24.90 1.90 46.46
C LYS A 331 24.91 1.83 47.99
N GLU A 332 25.04 2.96 48.67
CA GLU A 332 25.04 3.02 50.14
C GLU A 332 23.62 2.89 50.69
N LYS A 333 23.46 2.15 51.79
CA LYS A 333 22.18 2.05 52.49
C LYS A 333 21.90 3.36 53.23
N GLN A 334 21.30 4.33 52.54
CA GLN A 334 20.74 5.51 53.19
C GLN A 334 19.35 5.18 53.73
N ALA A 335 19.10 5.56 54.99
CA ALA A 335 17.77 5.50 55.58
C ALA A 335 16.92 6.63 54.97
N GLU A 336 16.25 6.33 53.87
CA GLU A 336 15.32 7.26 53.23
C GLU A 336 13.93 7.08 53.82
N GLU A 337 13.30 8.17 54.26
CA GLU A 337 11.88 8.17 54.59
C GLU A 337 11.06 8.00 53.30
N ASN A 338 10.47 6.83 53.12
CA ASN A 338 9.48 6.61 52.08
C ASN A 338 8.18 7.35 52.45
N GLN A 339 8.15 8.67 52.25
CA GLN A 339 6.89 9.40 52.25
C GLN A 339 6.22 9.15 50.90
N GLU A 340 5.08 8.44 50.93
CA GLU A 340 4.22 8.31 49.76
C GLU A 340 3.60 9.67 49.44
N GLU A 341 4.27 10.47 48.61
CA GLU A 341 3.69 11.71 48.13
C GLU A 341 2.63 11.42 47.04
N ASP A 342 1.40 11.90 47.25
CA ASP A 342 0.30 11.85 46.26
C ASP A 342 0.28 13.14 45.39
N ASN A 343 1.47 13.52 44.90
CA ASN A 343 1.71 14.70 44.08
C ASN A 343 2.38 14.31 42.74
N LEU A 344 2.67 15.29 41.90
CA LEU A 344 3.33 15.10 40.60
C LEU A 344 4.77 14.55 40.72
N GLY A 345 5.36 14.56 41.92
CA GLY A 345 6.76 14.29 42.16
C GLY A 345 7.65 15.52 41.96
N VAL A 346 8.87 15.44 42.50
CA VAL A 346 9.91 16.49 42.37
C VAL A 346 10.84 16.16 41.20
N PRO A 347 11.17 17.13 40.33
CA PRO A 347 12.10 16.91 39.22
C PRO A 347 13.54 16.70 39.72
N THR A 348 13.98 15.45 39.90
CA THR A 348 15.33 15.13 40.38
C THR A 348 16.24 14.50 39.31
N ILE A 349 15.74 13.54 38.53
CA ILE A 349 16.54 12.80 37.56
C ILE A 349 16.51 13.51 36.20
N LYS A 350 17.68 13.87 35.67
CA LYS A 350 17.85 14.51 34.36
C LYS A 350 18.38 13.54 33.31
N TYR A 351 17.93 13.71 32.07
CA TYR A 351 18.46 12.96 30.93
C TYR A 351 19.93 13.30 30.69
N GLY A 352 20.77 12.29 30.42
CA GLY A 352 22.17 12.45 30.04
C GLY A 352 23.13 12.84 31.17
N GLU A 353 22.68 13.61 32.16
CA GLU A 353 23.53 14.13 33.24
C GLU A 353 23.50 13.23 34.48
N THR A 354 22.32 12.75 34.87
CA THR A 354 22.16 11.97 36.09
C THR A 354 22.60 10.53 35.88
N ILE A 355 23.44 10.06 36.79
CA ILE A 355 23.85 8.67 36.90
C ILE A 355 22.91 7.97 37.88
N VAL A 356 22.35 6.84 37.48
CA VAL A 356 21.41 6.05 38.30
C VAL A 356 21.90 4.62 38.48
N PHE A 357 21.65 4.08 39.66
CA PHE A 357 21.77 2.66 39.96
C PHE A 357 20.37 2.05 40.06
N ILE A 358 20.15 0.88 39.46
CA ILE A 358 18.84 0.23 39.46
C ILE A 358 18.85 -0.90 40.48
N ARG A 359 17.92 -0.84 41.44
CA ARG A 359 17.75 -1.84 42.49
C ARG A 359 16.38 -2.48 42.40
N HIS A 360 16.32 -3.79 42.59
CA HIS A 360 15.06 -4.53 42.70
C HIS A 360 14.53 -4.44 44.13
N VAL A 361 13.27 -4.00 44.28
CA VAL A 361 12.72 -3.60 45.58
C VAL A 361 12.49 -4.79 46.50
N ASP A 362 11.95 -5.90 45.97
CA ASP A 362 11.57 -7.05 46.80
C ASP A 362 12.79 -7.85 47.27
N SER A 363 13.77 -8.07 46.40
CA SER A 363 14.97 -8.87 46.71
C SER A 363 16.17 -8.06 47.20
N ASP A 364 16.09 -6.72 47.20
CA ASP A 364 17.21 -5.81 47.50
C ASP A 364 18.48 -6.08 46.66
N LEU A 365 18.33 -6.59 45.43
CA LEU A 365 19.44 -6.92 44.52
C LEU A 365 19.69 -5.79 43.52
N TRP A 366 20.96 -5.50 43.24
CA TRP A 366 21.38 -4.55 42.23
C TRP A 366 21.40 -5.19 40.84
N ILE A 367 21.00 -4.42 39.82
CA ILE A 367 21.20 -4.81 38.43
C ILE A 367 22.66 -4.58 38.05
N SER A 368 23.36 -5.67 37.75
CA SER A 368 24.78 -5.71 37.38
C SER A 368 24.95 -6.59 36.13
N TYR A 369 26.18 -6.79 35.68
CA TYR A 369 26.50 -7.70 34.58
C TYR A 369 27.45 -8.84 34.98
N GLU A 370 27.49 -9.87 34.15
CA GLU A 370 28.44 -10.98 34.15
C GLU A 370 28.98 -11.14 32.73
N THR A 371 30.30 -11.28 32.57
CA THR A 371 30.91 -11.47 31.25
C THR A 371 30.90 -12.95 30.89
N LEU A 372 30.36 -13.28 29.72
CA LEU A 372 30.29 -14.63 29.17
C LEU A 372 30.98 -14.70 27.81
N GLU A 373 31.73 -15.78 27.54
CA GLU A 373 32.19 -16.09 26.19
C GLU A 373 31.09 -16.82 25.42
N LEU A 374 30.53 -16.17 24.39
CA LEU A 374 29.55 -16.78 23.49
C LEU A 374 30.16 -17.03 22.11
N THR A 375 29.85 -18.19 21.52
CA THR A 375 30.22 -18.51 20.13
C THR A 375 29.15 -18.01 19.16
N ILE A 376 29.39 -16.87 18.52
CA ILE A 376 28.49 -16.28 17.54
C ILE A 376 28.82 -16.82 16.14
N LYS A 377 27.79 -17.32 15.43
CA LYS A 377 27.93 -17.83 14.05
C LYS A 377 28.50 -16.74 13.14
N GLY A 378 29.65 -17.01 12.53
CA GLY A 378 30.31 -16.12 11.57
C GLY A 378 31.34 -15.15 12.17
N ILE A 379 31.36 -14.96 13.49
CA ILE A 379 32.30 -14.04 14.18
C ILE A 379 33.27 -14.81 15.08
N GLY A 380 32.87 -15.96 15.62
CA GLY A 380 33.68 -16.77 16.53
C GLY A 380 33.31 -16.55 18.00
N LYS A 381 34.27 -16.73 18.91
CA LYS A 381 34.08 -16.47 20.35
C LYS A 381 34.12 -14.97 20.63
N VAL A 382 33.06 -14.45 21.25
CA VAL A 382 32.91 -13.04 21.62
C VAL A 382 32.54 -12.96 23.09
N GLU A 383 33.20 -12.05 23.81
CA GLU A 383 32.81 -11.71 25.18
C GLU A 383 31.57 -10.81 25.16
N GLU A 384 30.49 -11.28 25.78
CA GLU A 384 29.22 -10.58 25.88
C GLU A 384 28.86 -10.40 27.37
N LYS A 385 28.47 -9.20 27.76
CA LYS A 385 28.07 -8.88 29.14
C LYS A 385 26.58 -9.17 29.33
N ARG A 386 26.23 -10.24 30.03
CA ARG A 386 24.85 -10.60 30.39
C ARG A 386 24.42 -9.87 31.65
N ILE A 387 23.17 -9.41 31.71
CA ILE A 387 22.62 -8.73 32.88
C ILE A 387 22.18 -9.77 33.93
N ILE A 388 22.62 -9.57 35.17
CA ILE A 388 22.30 -10.44 36.31
C ILE A 388 21.98 -9.61 37.57
N PRO A 389 21.19 -10.15 38.51
CA PRO A 389 20.95 -9.50 39.79
C PRO A 389 22.04 -9.91 40.81
N VAL A 390 22.67 -8.95 41.49
CA VAL A 390 23.81 -9.18 42.39
C VAL A 390 23.62 -8.42 43.72
N ILE A 391 24.13 -8.98 44.82
CA ILE A 391 24.07 -8.38 46.17
C ILE A 391 25.00 -7.17 46.28
N GLU A 392 26.24 -7.32 45.84
CA GLU A 392 27.26 -6.26 45.78
C GLU A 392 27.68 -6.07 44.32
N GLY A 393 26.92 -5.27 43.55
CA GLY A 393 27.22 -5.05 42.13
C GLY A 393 28.57 -4.32 41.91
N HIS A 394 29.13 -4.40 40.71
CA HIS A 394 30.40 -3.76 40.32
C HIS A 394 30.39 -2.22 40.44
N MET A 395 31.56 -1.61 40.64
CA MET A 395 31.66 -0.14 40.80
C MET A 395 31.21 0.65 39.55
N ASP A 396 31.22 0.02 38.38
CA ASP A 396 30.86 0.60 37.09
C ASP A 396 29.43 0.29 36.63
N ASP A 397 28.57 -0.28 37.48
CA ASP A 397 27.14 -0.55 37.21
C ASP A 397 26.29 0.74 37.17
N CYS A 398 26.78 1.77 36.49
CA CYS A 398 26.18 3.08 36.48
C CYS A 398 25.40 3.27 35.17
N PHE A 399 24.15 3.70 35.26
CA PHE A 399 23.29 3.88 34.10
C PHE A 399 23.01 5.35 33.84
N ARG A 400 23.14 5.77 32.58
CA ARG A 400 22.72 7.07 32.09
C ARG A 400 21.45 6.92 31.26
N LEU A 401 20.48 7.78 31.51
CA LEU A 401 19.19 7.75 30.84
C LEU A 401 19.21 8.66 29.61
N VAL A 402 18.98 8.11 28.43
CA VAL A 402 18.93 8.88 27.17
C VAL A 402 17.53 8.80 26.58
N ARG A 403 16.85 9.94 26.45
CA ARG A 403 15.49 10.02 25.90
C ARG A 403 15.48 9.57 24.44
N ALA A 404 14.54 8.69 24.08
CA ALA A 404 14.36 8.28 22.70
C ALA A 404 13.65 9.36 21.87
N GLN A 405 13.96 9.44 20.57
CA GLN A 405 13.29 10.38 19.67
C GLN A 405 11.83 9.97 19.44
N GLU A 406 10.90 10.92 19.33
CA GLU A 406 9.47 10.63 19.19
C GLU A 406 9.15 9.68 18.01
N GLN A 407 9.80 9.90 16.86
CA GLN A 407 9.65 9.05 15.68
C GLN A 407 10.10 7.61 15.93
N GLU A 408 11.17 7.44 16.70
CA GLU A 408 11.71 6.13 17.04
C GLU A 408 10.76 5.36 17.97
N GLN A 409 10.23 6.04 18.99
CA GLN A 409 9.24 5.48 19.91
C GLN A 409 7.99 5.01 19.18
N LYS A 410 7.48 5.84 18.25
CA LYS A 410 6.35 5.51 17.38
C LYS A 410 6.67 4.26 16.54
N THR A 411 7.84 4.23 15.90
CA THR A 411 8.26 3.10 15.06
C THR A 411 8.37 1.80 15.86
N ALA A 412 9.00 1.83 17.03
CA ALA A 412 9.17 0.65 17.89
C ALA A 412 7.82 0.09 18.40
N LEU A 413 6.85 0.97 18.67
CA LEU A 413 5.49 0.55 18.99
C LEU A 413 4.83 -0.15 17.79
N VAL A 414 4.94 0.40 16.59
CA VAL A 414 4.39 -0.24 15.38
C VAL A 414 5.02 -1.61 15.17
N ILE A 415 6.33 -1.75 15.35
CA ILE A 415 7.04 -3.04 15.28
C ILE A 415 6.42 -4.05 16.26
N ARG A 416 6.14 -3.63 17.51
CA ARG A 416 5.46 -4.50 18.49
C ARG A 416 4.09 -4.96 18.01
N ILE A 417 3.28 -4.05 17.47
CA ILE A 417 1.94 -4.37 16.95
C ILE A 417 2.04 -5.37 15.80
N CYS A 418 2.96 -5.13 14.85
CA CYS A 418 3.23 -6.03 13.74
C CYS A 418 3.70 -7.41 14.23
N ASN A 419 4.61 -7.47 15.20
CA ASN A 419 5.05 -8.74 15.80
C ASN A 419 3.91 -9.49 16.49
N ALA A 420 3.01 -8.79 17.19
CA ALA A 420 1.89 -9.40 17.89
C ALA A 420 0.82 -9.98 16.94
N ILE A 421 0.63 -9.35 15.77
CA ILE A 421 -0.37 -9.74 14.76
C ILE A 421 0.26 -10.68 13.73
N LEU A 422 1.25 -10.21 12.97
CA LEU A 422 1.86 -10.92 11.86
C LEU A 422 2.84 -12.02 12.31
N GLY A 423 3.54 -11.82 13.44
CA GLY A 423 4.48 -12.81 13.96
C GLY A 423 3.84 -14.17 14.34
N ARG A 424 2.51 -14.23 14.47
CA ARG A 424 1.76 -15.48 14.67
C ARG A 424 1.81 -16.40 13.43
N PHE A 425 1.88 -15.81 12.23
CA PHE A 425 1.93 -16.56 10.98
C PHE A 425 3.29 -17.24 10.75
N ASN A 426 4.35 -16.82 11.44
CA ASN A 426 5.67 -17.46 11.39
C ASN A 426 5.74 -18.80 12.15
N ARG A 427 4.84 -19.03 13.11
CA ARG A 427 4.90 -20.20 14.02
C ARG A 427 4.00 -21.35 13.60
N THR A 428 3.35 -21.22 12.44
CA THR A 428 2.12 -21.95 12.11
C THR A 428 2.20 -22.68 10.78
N ASP A 429 3.37 -23.25 10.48
CA ASP A 429 3.53 -24.33 9.49
C ASP A 429 2.69 -25.57 9.85
N SER A 430 2.14 -25.63 11.07
CA SER A 430 1.42 -26.77 11.66
C SER A 430 -0.06 -26.52 11.99
N ILE A 431 -0.68 -25.40 11.57
CA ILE A 431 -2.15 -25.25 11.70
C ILE A 431 -2.84 -26.04 10.57
N PRO A 432 -3.62 -27.10 10.88
CA PRO A 432 -4.41 -27.81 9.87
C PRO A 432 -5.42 -26.87 9.22
N PHE A 433 -5.77 -27.12 7.96
CA PHE A 433 -6.81 -26.37 7.25
C PHE A 433 -8.20 -26.80 7.76
N ASP A 434 -8.53 -26.42 9.00
CA ASP A 434 -9.82 -26.69 9.63
C ASP A 434 -10.69 -25.42 9.65
N SER A 435 -12.03 -25.59 9.64
CA SER A 435 -13.02 -24.49 9.69
C SER A 435 -12.79 -23.52 10.86
N GLU A 436 -12.22 -23.97 11.98
CA GLU A 436 -11.96 -23.13 13.14
C GLU A 436 -10.79 -22.15 12.92
N ALA A 437 -9.75 -22.56 12.17
CA ALA A 437 -8.64 -21.68 11.81
C ALA A 437 -9.07 -20.59 10.83
N ILE A 438 -9.96 -20.94 9.89
CA ILE A 438 -10.57 -19.98 8.95
C ILE A 438 -11.45 -18.98 9.71
N ASN A 439 -12.26 -19.44 10.67
CA ASN A 439 -13.06 -18.58 11.52
C ASN A 439 -12.21 -17.64 12.39
N GLN A 440 -11.07 -18.11 12.91
CA GLN A 440 -10.11 -17.26 13.63
C GLN A 440 -9.41 -16.23 12.72
N LEU A 441 -9.19 -16.56 11.45
CA LEU A 441 -8.63 -15.65 10.46
C LEU A 441 -9.65 -14.57 10.05
N LEU A 442 -10.87 -14.99 9.73
CA LEU A 442 -11.97 -14.10 9.32
C LEU A 442 -12.36 -13.13 10.43
N SER A 443 -12.44 -13.60 11.68
CA SER A 443 -12.78 -12.74 12.82
C SER A 443 -11.76 -11.63 13.11
N LYS A 444 -10.55 -11.70 12.53
CA LYS A 444 -9.50 -10.68 12.67
C LYS A 444 -9.09 -10.03 11.34
N SER A 445 -9.77 -10.38 10.25
CA SER A 445 -9.44 -9.88 8.92
C SER A 445 -9.45 -8.35 8.88
N ASP A 446 -10.47 -7.72 9.46
CA ASP A 446 -10.61 -6.26 9.47
C ASP A 446 -9.46 -5.56 10.21
N VAL A 447 -8.96 -6.17 11.30
CA VAL A 447 -7.80 -5.65 12.06
C VAL A 447 -6.51 -5.80 11.26
N ILE A 448 -6.33 -6.94 10.58
CA ILE A 448 -5.17 -7.16 9.70
C ILE A 448 -5.20 -6.18 8.53
N GLN A 449 -6.37 -5.98 7.93
CA GLN A 449 -6.58 -5.06 6.82
C GLN A 449 -6.30 -3.61 7.22
N ALA A 450 -6.82 -3.16 8.37
CA ALA A 450 -6.51 -1.84 8.92
C ALA A 450 -5.02 -1.68 9.23
N LEU A 451 -4.37 -2.70 9.81
CA LEU A 451 -2.93 -2.69 10.06
C LEU A 451 -2.13 -2.51 8.77
N LEU A 452 -2.45 -3.28 7.72
CA LEU A 452 -1.74 -3.20 6.45
C LEU A 452 -1.95 -1.84 5.77
N HIS A 453 -3.18 -1.31 5.81
CA HIS A 453 -3.47 0.02 5.30
C HIS A 453 -2.65 1.10 6.02
N ASP A 454 -2.58 1.04 7.35
CA ASP A 454 -1.77 1.98 8.14
C ASP A 454 -0.27 1.84 7.84
N LEU A 455 0.23 0.62 7.63
CA LEU A 455 1.63 0.39 7.26
C LEU A 455 1.95 0.99 5.88
N ILE A 456 1.03 0.89 4.91
CA ILE A 456 1.19 1.53 3.60
C ILE A 456 1.30 3.05 3.75
N GLY A 457 0.43 3.66 4.56
CA GLY A 457 0.51 5.09 4.89
C GLY A 457 1.80 5.46 5.64
N PHE A 458 2.22 4.63 6.60
CA PHE A 458 3.40 4.84 7.43
C PHE A 458 4.73 4.83 6.64
N PHE A 459 4.79 4.03 5.57
CA PHE A 459 5.91 3.93 4.64
C PHE A 459 5.70 4.66 3.30
N SER A 460 4.66 5.50 3.20
CA SER A 460 4.37 6.22 1.98
C SER A 460 5.50 7.18 1.61
N GLN A 461 5.80 7.26 0.30
CA GLN A 461 6.79 8.22 -0.18
C GLN A 461 6.21 9.64 -0.17
N PRO A 462 7.01 10.66 0.19
CA PRO A 462 6.57 12.04 0.15
C PRO A 462 6.25 12.45 -1.30
N SER A 463 5.21 13.27 -1.48
CA SER A 463 4.80 13.72 -2.81
C SER A 463 5.89 14.54 -3.50
N LEU A 464 5.92 14.47 -4.83
CA LEU A 464 6.87 15.22 -5.66
C LEU A 464 6.62 16.74 -5.63
N SER A 465 5.44 17.16 -5.18
CA SER A 465 5.01 18.56 -5.10
C SER A 465 5.51 19.30 -3.84
N LEU A 466 6.02 18.58 -2.83
CA LEU A 466 6.55 19.19 -1.62
C LEU A 466 7.84 19.95 -1.91
N ASP A 467 8.12 20.94 -1.07
CA ASP A 467 9.40 21.63 -1.10
C ASP A 467 10.57 20.65 -0.88
N HIS A 468 11.71 20.95 -1.49
CA HIS A 468 12.86 20.05 -1.49
C HIS A 468 13.37 19.76 -0.08
N GLU A 469 13.43 20.77 0.79
CA GLU A 469 13.92 20.60 2.16
C GLU A 469 12.99 19.70 2.98
N GLU A 470 11.68 19.98 2.93
CA GLU A 470 10.68 19.17 3.63
C GLU A 470 10.66 17.72 3.10
N ARG A 471 10.75 17.56 1.77
CA ARG A 471 10.82 16.25 1.14
C ARG A 471 12.04 15.46 1.61
N GLN A 472 13.21 16.09 1.67
CA GLN A 472 14.44 15.42 2.12
C GLN A 472 14.37 15.02 3.60
N LEU A 473 13.76 15.86 4.45
CA LEU A 473 13.52 15.53 5.86
C LEU A 473 12.59 14.31 5.98
N ARG A 474 11.48 14.27 5.23
CA ARG A 474 10.55 13.14 5.23
C ARG A 474 11.21 11.86 4.72
N LEU A 475 12.05 11.93 3.67
CA LEU A 475 12.84 10.78 3.19
C LEU A 475 13.84 10.27 4.23
N LYS A 476 14.50 11.16 4.96
CA LYS A 476 15.41 10.78 6.06
C LYS A 476 14.66 10.04 7.17
N ILE A 477 13.48 10.55 7.56
CA ILE A 477 12.63 9.90 8.57
C ILE A 477 12.14 8.54 8.05
N LEU A 478 11.72 8.45 6.79
CA LEU A 478 11.27 7.21 6.16
C LEU A 478 12.38 6.15 6.17
N ARG A 479 13.60 6.52 5.78
CA ARG A 479 14.74 5.60 5.79
C ARG A 479 15.04 5.08 7.21
N ASN A 480 15.04 5.95 8.21
CA ASN A 480 15.24 5.54 9.60
C ASN A 480 14.17 4.54 10.07
N ARG A 481 12.89 4.76 9.69
CA ARG A 481 11.80 3.79 9.98
C ARG A 481 12.07 2.44 9.33
N GLN A 482 12.48 2.44 8.05
CA GLN A 482 12.78 1.23 7.30
C GLN A 482 13.96 0.45 7.91
N ASP A 483 15.01 1.15 8.35
CA ASP A 483 16.19 0.55 9.00
C ASP A 483 15.81 -0.11 10.34
N LEU A 484 15.00 0.57 11.18
CA LEU A 484 14.52 0.00 12.44
C LEU A 484 13.68 -1.27 12.24
N PHE A 485 12.85 -1.32 11.20
CA PHE A 485 12.08 -2.52 10.84
C PHE A 485 12.98 -3.66 10.34
N GLN A 486 14.02 -3.33 9.58
CA GLN A 486 15.00 -4.31 9.11
C GLN A 486 15.71 -4.99 10.28
N GLU A 487 16.19 -4.21 11.24
CA GLU A 487 16.95 -4.67 12.41
C GLU A 487 16.14 -5.60 13.33
N GLU A 488 14.82 -5.42 13.38
CA GLU A 488 13.89 -6.29 14.13
C GLU A 488 13.43 -7.51 13.29
N GLY A 489 13.93 -7.66 12.07
CA GLY A 489 13.66 -8.81 11.20
C GLY A 489 12.26 -8.79 10.58
N MET A 490 11.64 -7.62 10.40
CA MET A 490 10.27 -7.48 9.91
C MET A 490 10.10 -7.97 8.46
N ILE A 491 11.12 -7.84 7.61
CA ILE A 491 11.09 -8.39 6.24
C ILE A 491 10.87 -9.91 6.27
N ARG A 492 11.51 -10.61 7.20
CA ARG A 492 11.34 -12.07 7.36
C ARG A 492 9.92 -12.43 7.79
N ILE A 493 9.33 -11.65 8.70
CA ILE A 493 7.95 -11.85 9.17
C ILE A 493 6.95 -11.58 8.03
N LEU A 494 7.16 -10.53 7.24
CA LEU A 494 6.32 -10.23 6.08
C LEU A 494 6.37 -11.33 5.02
N ILE A 495 7.57 -11.82 4.67
CA ILE A 495 7.72 -12.93 3.70
C ILE A 495 7.02 -14.20 4.19
N ALA A 496 7.18 -14.54 5.47
CA ALA A 496 6.52 -15.70 6.06
C ALA A 496 4.99 -15.53 6.09
N ALA A 497 4.48 -14.34 6.41
CA ALA A 497 3.04 -14.04 6.31
C ALA A 497 2.54 -14.17 4.86
N ILE A 498 3.27 -13.64 3.88
CA ILE A 498 2.93 -13.78 2.45
C ILE A 498 2.83 -15.25 2.04
N ASN A 499 3.81 -16.08 2.44
CA ASN A 499 3.76 -17.52 2.16
C ASN A 499 2.55 -18.18 2.82
N PHE A 500 2.27 -17.87 4.09
CA PHE A 500 1.13 -18.39 4.85
C PHE A 500 -0.22 -18.11 4.16
N PHE A 501 -0.42 -16.88 3.66
CA PHE A 501 -1.67 -16.52 2.97
C PHE A 501 -1.73 -17.09 1.55
N SER A 502 -0.61 -17.10 0.83
CA SER A 502 -0.53 -17.64 -0.54
C SER A 502 -0.84 -19.15 -0.58
N GLU A 503 -0.28 -19.95 0.32
CA GLU A 503 -0.53 -21.41 0.36
C GLU A 503 -1.98 -21.78 0.68
N ARG A 504 -2.69 -20.91 1.42
CA ARG A 504 -4.09 -21.12 1.79
C ARG A 504 -5.07 -20.64 0.73
N ARG A 505 -4.66 -19.74 -0.16
CA ARG A 505 -5.49 -19.29 -1.28
C ARG A 505 -5.90 -20.47 -2.17
N ASP A 506 -4.94 -21.31 -2.54
CA ASP A 506 -5.16 -22.49 -3.39
C ASP A 506 -6.18 -23.49 -2.78
N LYS A 507 -6.34 -23.48 -1.45
CA LYS A 507 -7.26 -24.33 -0.70
C LYS A 507 -8.57 -23.62 -0.33
N SER A 508 -8.65 -22.30 -0.50
CA SER A 508 -9.77 -21.44 -0.07
C SER A 508 -10.93 -21.38 -1.07
N THR A 509 -10.77 -21.97 -2.26
CA THR A 509 -11.82 -22.14 -3.28
C THR A 509 -13.07 -22.88 -2.79
N LEU A 510 -13.00 -23.47 -1.60
CA LEU A 510 -14.09 -24.16 -0.91
C LEU A 510 -15.03 -23.22 -0.11
N PHE A 511 -14.68 -21.94 0.07
CA PHE A 511 -15.45 -20.99 0.89
C PHE A 511 -15.66 -19.64 0.19
N GLU A 512 -16.91 -19.33 -0.14
CA GLU A 512 -17.32 -18.10 -0.83
C GLU A 512 -16.97 -16.84 0.01
N GLY A 513 -16.35 -15.83 -0.62
CA GLY A 513 -15.96 -14.55 0.01
C GLY A 513 -14.69 -14.58 0.87
N VAL A 514 -14.12 -15.75 1.17
CA VAL A 514 -12.84 -15.88 1.88
C VAL A 514 -11.65 -15.65 0.93
N GLU A 515 -11.78 -16.11 -0.31
CA GLU A 515 -10.75 -15.98 -1.35
C GLU A 515 -10.41 -14.51 -1.64
N GLU A 516 -11.42 -13.66 -1.89
CA GLU A 516 -11.22 -12.22 -2.17
C GLU A 516 -10.52 -11.50 -1.01
N LYS A 517 -10.87 -11.85 0.23
CA LYS A 517 -10.24 -11.26 1.43
C LYS A 517 -8.78 -11.69 1.55
N ILE A 518 -8.48 -12.97 1.30
CA ILE A 518 -7.09 -13.47 1.31
C ILE A 518 -6.28 -12.81 0.20
N GLU A 519 -6.86 -12.63 -0.98
CA GLU A 519 -6.23 -11.94 -2.10
C GLU A 519 -5.91 -10.47 -1.76
N ASP A 520 -6.88 -9.73 -1.21
CA ASP A 520 -6.65 -8.33 -0.80
C ASP A 520 -5.59 -8.21 0.30
N ILE A 521 -5.61 -9.10 1.31
CA ILE A 521 -4.54 -9.16 2.34
C ILE A 521 -3.18 -9.42 1.68
N THR A 522 -3.11 -10.39 0.76
CA THR A 522 -1.87 -10.78 0.09
C THR A 522 -1.33 -9.63 -0.76
N ASN A 523 -2.20 -8.93 -1.50
CA ASN A 523 -1.84 -7.78 -2.31
C ASN A 523 -1.28 -6.65 -1.45
N LYS A 524 -1.95 -6.31 -0.35
CA LYS A 524 -1.49 -5.30 0.60
C LYS A 524 -0.18 -5.69 1.29
N LEU A 525 0.04 -6.97 1.61
CA LEU A 525 1.33 -7.46 2.13
C LEU A 525 2.48 -7.21 1.15
N TYR A 526 2.27 -7.44 -0.15
CA TYR A 526 3.27 -7.14 -1.18
C TYR A 526 3.51 -5.62 -1.31
N VAL A 527 2.47 -4.80 -1.26
CA VAL A 527 2.62 -3.33 -1.30
C VAL A 527 3.37 -2.81 -0.07
N VAL A 528 3.09 -3.34 1.13
CA VAL A 528 3.85 -3.02 2.35
C VAL A 528 5.32 -3.44 2.20
N LEU A 529 5.59 -4.62 1.63
CA LEU A 529 6.94 -5.07 1.36
C LEU A 529 7.66 -4.14 0.38
N ALA A 530 7.00 -3.72 -0.70
CA ALA A 530 7.54 -2.76 -1.66
C ALA A 530 7.83 -1.41 -0.99
N ALA A 531 6.91 -0.88 -0.19
CA ALA A 531 7.09 0.39 0.53
C ALA A 531 8.24 0.33 1.55
N LEU A 532 8.46 -0.83 2.18
CA LEU A 532 9.54 -1.02 3.16
C LEU A 532 10.95 -1.05 2.53
N ILE A 533 11.07 -1.52 1.28
CA ILE A 533 12.36 -1.64 0.59
C ILE A 533 12.67 -0.45 -0.32
N LYS A 534 11.64 0.21 -0.86
CA LYS A 534 11.80 1.29 -1.85
C LYS A 534 12.59 2.47 -1.27
N GLY A 535 13.62 2.89 -2.00
CA GLY A 535 14.54 3.96 -1.63
C GLY A 535 15.60 3.56 -0.60
N ASN A 536 15.70 2.27 -0.23
CA ASN A 536 16.68 1.79 0.75
C ASN A 536 17.52 0.61 0.23
N ARG A 537 18.75 0.93 -0.21
CA ARG A 537 19.71 -0.04 -0.74
C ARG A 537 20.06 -1.17 0.23
N THR A 538 20.15 -0.92 1.54
CA THR A 538 20.48 -2.00 2.51
C THR A 538 19.35 -3.03 2.55
N ASN A 539 18.10 -2.57 2.59
CA ASN A 539 16.92 -3.41 2.50
C ASN A 539 16.83 -4.18 1.18
N CYS A 540 17.10 -3.56 0.04
CA CYS A 540 17.09 -4.24 -1.26
C CYS A 540 18.21 -5.28 -1.37
N SER A 541 19.40 -5.02 -0.82
CA SER A 541 20.52 -5.96 -0.84
C SER A 541 20.22 -7.29 -0.10
N ASN A 542 19.27 -7.29 0.86
CA ASN A 542 18.77 -8.54 1.47
C ASN A 542 18.10 -9.49 0.46
N PHE A 543 17.68 -9.00 -0.71
CA PHE A 543 17.14 -9.81 -1.80
C PHE A 543 18.21 -10.24 -2.81
N ALA A 544 19.47 -9.80 -2.67
CA ALA A 544 20.62 -10.25 -3.47
C ALA A 544 21.09 -11.68 -3.09
N GLN A 545 20.17 -12.51 -2.58
CA GLN A 545 20.37 -13.93 -2.33
C GLN A 545 19.58 -14.71 -3.39
N SER A 546 20.24 -15.67 -4.06
CA SER A 546 19.62 -16.46 -5.13
C SER A 546 18.29 -17.08 -4.72
N ALA A 547 18.19 -17.60 -3.49
CA ALA A 547 16.96 -18.17 -2.96
C ALA A 547 15.78 -17.17 -2.88
N ARG A 548 16.04 -15.92 -2.45
CA ARG A 548 14.99 -14.90 -2.31
C ARG A 548 14.58 -14.30 -3.66
N LEU A 549 15.54 -14.10 -4.56
CA LEU A 549 15.26 -13.64 -5.92
C LEU A 549 14.45 -14.69 -6.70
N ASN A 550 14.86 -15.97 -6.63
CA ASN A 550 14.12 -17.08 -7.22
C ASN A 550 12.71 -17.18 -6.63
N TRP A 551 12.56 -17.05 -5.31
CA TRP A 551 11.25 -17.02 -4.66
C TRP A 551 10.35 -15.91 -5.23
N LEU A 552 10.87 -14.69 -5.40
CA LEU A 552 10.11 -13.55 -5.91
C LEU A 552 9.68 -13.76 -7.38
N VAL A 553 10.61 -14.21 -8.23
CA VAL A 553 10.35 -14.45 -9.66
C VAL A 553 9.39 -15.64 -9.87
N ASN A 554 9.52 -16.71 -9.08
CA ASN A 554 8.58 -17.83 -9.15
C ASN A 554 7.16 -17.42 -8.77
N ARG A 555 7.00 -16.46 -7.84
CA ARG A 555 5.68 -15.91 -7.51
C ARG A 555 5.09 -15.08 -8.65
N LEU A 556 5.91 -14.37 -9.43
CA LEU A 556 5.47 -13.70 -10.65
C LEU A 556 4.98 -14.71 -11.71
N GLN A 557 5.60 -15.88 -11.82
CA GLN A 557 5.18 -16.89 -12.79
C GLN A 557 3.82 -17.54 -12.46
N SER A 558 3.28 -17.36 -11.25
CA SER A 558 1.92 -17.81 -10.92
C SER A 558 0.91 -17.02 -11.76
N GLN A 559 -0.15 -17.68 -12.27
CA GLN A 559 -1.26 -17.03 -13.01
C GLN A 559 -1.93 -15.88 -12.25
N GLN A 560 -1.62 -15.75 -10.96
CA GLN A 560 -2.21 -14.81 -10.03
C GLN A 560 -1.23 -13.72 -9.58
N ALA A 561 -0.25 -13.37 -10.42
CA ALA A 561 0.73 -12.32 -10.14
C ALA A 561 0.02 -10.99 -9.85
N SER A 562 0.01 -10.58 -8.58
CA SER A 562 -0.54 -9.30 -8.20
C SER A 562 0.40 -8.17 -8.58
N SER A 563 -0.18 -7.00 -8.92
CA SER A 563 0.58 -5.76 -9.16
C SER A 563 1.62 -5.48 -8.07
N GLY A 564 1.37 -5.92 -6.83
CA GLY A 564 2.30 -5.74 -5.72
C GLY A 564 3.63 -6.50 -5.90
N VAL A 565 3.64 -7.71 -6.47
CA VAL A 565 4.89 -8.49 -6.66
C VAL A 565 5.80 -7.79 -7.67
N LEU A 566 5.22 -7.23 -8.73
CA LEU A 566 5.95 -6.50 -9.75
C LEU A 566 6.55 -5.20 -9.18
N GLU A 567 5.82 -4.51 -8.30
CA GLU A 567 6.34 -3.33 -7.58
C GLU A 567 7.49 -3.66 -6.63
N VAL A 568 7.44 -4.81 -5.95
CA VAL A 568 8.55 -5.31 -5.15
C VAL A 568 9.76 -5.54 -6.04
N LEU A 569 9.61 -6.28 -7.15
CA LEU A 569 10.70 -6.56 -8.08
C LEU A 569 11.30 -5.26 -8.63
N HIS A 570 10.45 -4.36 -9.14
CA HIS A 570 10.89 -3.07 -9.66
C HIS A 570 11.71 -2.28 -8.62
N SER A 571 11.21 -2.18 -7.37
CA SER A 571 11.91 -1.45 -6.29
C SER A 571 13.28 -2.06 -5.96
N VAL A 572 13.38 -3.40 -5.93
CA VAL A 572 14.65 -4.10 -5.69
C VAL A 572 15.65 -3.82 -6.83
N LEU A 573 15.19 -3.88 -8.08
CA LEU A 573 16.04 -3.72 -9.27
C LEU A 573 16.55 -2.28 -9.45
N VAL A 574 15.77 -1.28 -9.05
CA VAL A 574 16.17 0.13 -9.14
C VAL A 574 17.23 0.48 -8.09
N ASP A 575 17.03 0.04 -6.83
CA ASP A 575 17.86 0.51 -5.72
C ASP A 575 19.08 -0.39 -5.39
N SER A 576 19.14 -1.64 -5.89
CA SER A 576 20.25 -2.58 -5.64
C SER A 576 20.91 -3.08 -6.93
N PRO A 577 22.11 -2.56 -7.28
CA PRO A 577 22.90 -3.09 -8.40
C PRO A 577 23.41 -4.51 -8.14
N GLU A 578 23.54 -4.92 -6.88
CA GLU A 578 23.97 -6.27 -6.51
C GLU A 578 22.97 -7.33 -7.00
N VAL A 579 21.66 -7.02 -6.98
CA VAL A 579 20.63 -7.93 -7.46
C VAL A 579 20.71 -8.10 -8.97
N LEU A 580 21.00 -7.03 -9.72
CA LEU A 580 21.12 -7.10 -11.19
C LEU A 580 22.19 -8.07 -11.65
N ASN A 581 23.28 -8.20 -10.87
CA ASN A 581 24.36 -9.15 -11.15
C ASN A 581 23.97 -10.62 -10.87
N MET A 582 22.88 -10.86 -10.15
CA MET A 582 22.40 -12.20 -9.77
C MET A 582 21.28 -12.72 -10.69
N ILE A 583 20.83 -11.90 -11.64
CA ILE A 583 19.72 -12.24 -12.54
C ILE A 583 20.18 -13.26 -13.57
N THR A 584 19.36 -14.29 -13.77
CA THR A 584 19.59 -15.34 -14.76
C THR A 584 18.66 -15.20 -15.95
N GLU A 585 19.00 -15.85 -17.07
CA GLU A 585 18.17 -15.91 -18.27
C GLU A 585 16.74 -16.40 -17.98
N SER A 586 16.61 -17.42 -17.11
CA SER A 586 15.31 -17.94 -16.68
C SER A 586 14.42 -16.87 -16.02
N HIS A 587 14.99 -15.88 -15.33
CA HIS A 587 14.22 -14.80 -14.73
C HIS A 587 13.72 -13.82 -15.79
N ILE A 588 14.55 -13.49 -16.79
CA ILE A 588 14.15 -12.59 -17.88
C ILE A 588 13.04 -13.23 -18.71
N LEU A 589 13.17 -14.53 -19.04
CA LEU A 589 12.12 -15.28 -19.72
C LEU A 589 10.81 -15.32 -18.92
N ALA A 590 10.90 -15.45 -17.60
CA ALA A 590 9.73 -15.38 -16.71
C ALA A 590 9.00 -14.04 -16.84
N ILE A 591 9.76 -12.93 -16.82
CA ILE A 591 9.22 -11.56 -16.90
C ILE A 591 8.62 -11.31 -18.29
N ILE A 592 9.28 -11.74 -19.36
CA ILE A 592 8.73 -11.65 -20.73
C ILE A 592 7.43 -12.48 -20.84
N GLY A 593 7.38 -13.65 -20.23
CA GLY A 593 6.17 -14.48 -20.17
C GLY A 593 4.99 -13.81 -19.45
N LEU A 594 5.22 -12.79 -18.62
CA LEU A 594 4.13 -12.00 -18.03
C LEU A 594 3.43 -11.12 -19.06
N LEU A 595 4.16 -10.59 -20.05
CA LEU A 595 3.56 -9.78 -21.13
C LEU A 595 2.59 -10.62 -21.98
N ASP A 596 2.94 -11.90 -22.19
CA ASP A 596 2.11 -12.85 -22.94
C ASP A 596 0.81 -13.18 -22.19
N ARG A 597 0.89 -13.41 -20.87
CA ARG A 597 -0.25 -13.84 -20.05
C ARG A 597 -1.16 -12.71 -19.59
N ASN A 598 -0.58 -11.59 -19.16
CA ASN A 598 -1.30 -10.50 -18.50
C ASN A 598 -1.59 -9.33 -19.46
N GLY A 599 -1.11 -9.40 -20.71
CA GLY A 599 -1.23 -8.34 -21.69
C GLY A 599 -0.22 -7.21 -21.48
N ARG A 600 -0.51 -6.05 -22.09
CA ARG A 600 0.42 -4.91 -22.19
C ARG A 600 0.38 -4.01 -20.94
N ASP A 601 0.89 -4.52 -19.82
CA ASP A 601 1.07 -3.72 -18.60
C ASP A 601 2.35 -2.85 -18.70
N PRO A 602 2.25 -1.51 -18.62
CA PRO A 602 3.42 -0.63 -18.66
C PRO A 602 4.44 -0.91 -17.55
N LYS A 603 4.01 -1.41 -16.39
CA LYS A 603 4.92 -1.71 -15.28
C LYS A 603 5.92 -2.82 -15.61
N VAL A 604 5.55 -3.76 -16.48
CA VAL A 604 6.46 -4.83 -16.92
C VAL A 604 7.58 -4.24 -17.78
N LEU A 605 7.27 -3.23 -18.59
CA LEU A 605 8.28 -2.49 -19.35
C LEU A 605 9.20 -1.67 -18.45
N ASP A 606 8.67 -1.06 -17.37
CA ASP A 606 9.49 -0.36 -16.37
C ASP A 606 10.51 -1.30 -15.70
N VAL A 607 10.09 -2.54 -15.41
CA VAL A 607 10.99 -3.59 -14.92
C VAL A 607 12.05 -3.95 -15.95
N LEU A 608 11.67 -4.22 -17.20
CA LEU A 608 12.62 -4.53 -18.28
C LEU A 608 13.60 -3.36 -18.54
N CYS A 609 13.15 -2.12 -18.40
CA CYS A 609 13.99 -0.92 -18.50
C CYS A 609 15.02 -0.88 -17.35
N SER A 610 14.56 -1.12 -16.12
CA SER A 610 15.42 -1.16 -14.93
C SER A 610 16.45 -2.30 -14.96
N LEU A 611 16.15 -3.41 -15.65
CA LEU A 611 17.11 -4.50 -15.90
C LEU A 611 18.25 -4.10 -16.85
N CYS A 612 17.97 -3.18 -17.78
CA CYS A 612 18.93 -2.72 -18.78
C CYS A 612 19.87 -1.64 -18.24
N VAL A 613 19.35 -0.71 -17.43
CA VAL A 613 20.10 0.43 -16.90
C VAL A 613 19.75 0.66 -15.43
N ASN A 614 20.78 0.73 -14.58
CA ASN A 614 20.64 1.09 -13.17
C ASN A 614 21.56 2.26 -12.84
N ASN A 615 21.00 3.34 -12.28
CA ASN A 615 21.74 4.53 -11.89
C ASN A 615 22.68 5.08 -12.98
N GLY A 616 22.25 5.00 -14.25
CA GLY A 616 23.02 5.46 -15.42
C GLY A 616 24.07 4.46 -15.94
N VAL A 617 24.22 3.29 -15.32
CA VAL A 617 25.13 2.22 -15.76
C VAL A 617 24.36 1.12 -16.49
N ALA A 618 24.83 0.76 -17.68
CA ALA A 618 24.21 -0.25 -18.54
C ALA A 618 24.71 -1.68 -18.23
N VAL A 619 23.79 -2.65 -18.15
CA VAL A 619 24.10 -4.07 -17.93
C VAL A 619 24.00 -4.84 -19.26
N ARG A 620 25.13 -5.03 -19.95
CA ARG A 620 25.20 -5.61 -21.31
C ARG A 620 24.60 -7.01 -21.43
N ALA A 621 24.83 -7.87 -20.44
CA ALA A 621 24.31 -9.25 -20.45
C ALA A 621 22.78 -9.28 -20.52
N ASN A 622 22.11 -8.50 -19.64
CA ASN A 622 20.66 -8.40 -19.60
C ASN A 622 20.10 -7.80 -20.89
N GLN A 623 20.75 -6.78 -21.44
CA GLN A 623 20.36 -6.15 -22.71
C GLN A 623 20.33 -7.16 -23.86
N ASN A 624 21.38 -7.99 -23.99
CA ASN A 624 21.44 -9.00 -25.04
C ASN A 624 20.32 -10.04 -24.89
N LEU A 625 20.09 -10.54 -23.67
CA LEU A 625 19.04 -11.51 -23.38
C LEU A 625 17.64 -10.97 -23.68
N ILE A 626 17.38 -9.70 -23.37
CA ILE A 626 16.11 -9.04 -23.69
C ILE A 626 15.96 -8.86 -25.20
N CYS A 627 17.01 -8.42 -25.91
CA CYS A 627 16.98 -8.26 -27.36
C CYS A 627 16.71 -9.59 -28.08
N GLU A 628 17.35 -10.68 -27.66
CA GLU A 628 17.16 -12.00 -28.26
C GLU A 628 15.76 -12.57 -27.99
N ASN A 629 15.22 -12.39 -26.78
CA ASN A 629 13.96 -13.04 -26.39
C ASN A 629 12.70 -12.21 -26.62
N LEU A 630 12.78 -10.87 -26.60
CA LEU A 630 11.64 -9.97 -26.77
C LEU A 630 11.58 -9.36 -28.17
N LEU A 631 12.68 -8.78 -28.69
CA LEU A 631 12.64 -8.03 -29.96
C LEU A 631 12.54 -8.92 -31.19
N GLN A 632 13.02 -10.17 -31.11
CA GLN A 632 12.86 -11.14 -32.20
C GLN A 632 11.41 -11.65 -32.31
N ARG A 633 10.63 -11.54 -31.23
CA ARG A 633 9.24 -11.98 -31.15
C ARG A 633 8.31 -10.84 -31.60
N GLN A 634 7.76 -10.94 -32.81
CA GLN A 634 6.88 -9.93 -33.42
C GLN A 634 5.42 -9.98 -32.94
N ASP A 635 5.07 -10.95 -32.09
CA ASP A 635 3.73 -11.22 -31.58
C ASP A 635 3.39 -10.40 -30.31
N LEU A 636 4.38 -10.13 -29.45
CA LEU A 636 4.17 -9.43 -28.18
C LEU A 636 4.13 -7.89 -28.34
N LEU A 637 4.95 -7.35 -29.24
CA LEU A 637 5.11 -5.91 -29.44
C LEU A 637 4.19 -5.36 -30.53
N LEU A 638 3.93 -4.05 -30.47
CA LEU A 638 3.20 -3.34 -31.52
C LEU A 638 4.10 -3.13 -32.73
N ASN A 639 3.69 -3.65 -33.88
CA ASN A 639 4.36 -3.43 -35.15
C ASN A 639 3.70 -2.28 -35.90
N THR A 640 4.50 -1.46 -36.58
CA THR A 640 4.02 -0.37 -37.43
C THR A 640 4.76 -0.39 -38.76
N ALA A 641 4.05 -0.10 -39.84
CA ALA A 641 4.60 0.03 -41.18
C ALA A 641 3.92 1.21 -41.88
N LEU A 642 4.66 1.90 -42.72
CA LEU A 642 4.10 2.95 -43.58
C LEU A 642 3.37 2.27 -44.75
N VAL A 643 2.09 2.61 -44.92
CA VAL A 643 1.22 2.06 -45.98
C VAL A 643 0.69 3.20 -46.83
N ASP A 644 0.62 2.99 -48.16
CA ASP A 644 0.04 3.97 -49.08
C ASP A 644 -1.48 4.04 -48.90
N HIS A 645 -2.05 5.24 -49.00
CA HIS A 645 -3.50 5.45 -48.98
C HIS A 645 -4.14 4.97 -50.28
N VAL A 646 -5.08 4.02 -50.19
CA VAL A 646 -5.82 3.48 -51.35
C VAL A 646 -7.22 4.06 -51.41
N THR A 647 -7.62 4.47 -52.62
CA THR A 647 -8.97 4.97 -52.91
C THR A 647 -9.69 4.02 -53.86
N CYS A 648 -10.98 3.81 -53.63
CA CYS A 648 -11.83 3.00 -54.50
C CYS A 648 -12.78 3.92 -55.28
N MET A 649 -12.80 3.79 -56.61
CA MET A 649 -13.69 4.53 -57.50
C MET A 649 -14.68 3.58 -58.16
N ARG A 650 -15.98 3.93 -58.13
CA ARG A 650 -17.05 3.21 -58.84
C ARG A 650 -17.85 4.21 -59.68
N PRO A 651 -18.30 3.85 -60.89
CA PRO A 651 -19.33 4.59 -61.60
C PRO A 651 -20.70 4.33 -60.95
N ASN A 652 -21.68 5.14 -61.34
CA ASN A 652 -23.09 4.99 -60.96
C ASN A 652 -23.81 3.88 -61.76
N ILE A 653 -23.19 2.70 -61.90
CA ILE A 653 -23.75 1.54 -62.61
C ILE A 653 -23.80 0.37 -61.65
N VAL A 654 -24.95 -0.32 -61.59
CA VAL A 654 -25.15 -1.49 -60.73
C VAL A 654 -25.94 -2.54 -61.52
N VAL A 655 -25.51 -3.79 -61.45
CA VAL A 655 -26.07 -4.93 -62.19
C VAL A 655 -26.38 -6.06 -61.23
N GLY A 656 -27.47 -6.79 -61.47
CA GLY A 656 -27.84 -7.95 -60.67
C GLY A 656 -28.94 -8.74 -61.35
N VAL A 657 -29.36 -9.84 -60.71
CA VAL A 657 -30.41 -10.71 -61.22
C VAL A 657 -31.47 -10.84 -60.15
N GLU A 658 -32.71 -10.46 -60.48
CA GLU A 658 -33.91 -10.78 -59.72
C GLU A 658 -34.85 -11.67 -60.54
N ASP A 659 -35.63 -12.50 -59.85
CA ASP A 659 -36.57 -13.42 -60.48
C ASP A 659 -37.69 -12.64 -61.22
N GLY A 660 -37.72 -12.76 -62.55
CA GLY A 660 -38.77 -12.19 -63.40
C GLY A 660 -38.35 -11.01 -64.29
N GLU A 661 -37.09 -10.58 -64.26
CA GLU A 661 -36.58 -9.53 -65.15
C GLU A 661 -35.95 -10.06 -66.44
N SER A 662 -36.08 -9.30 -67.54
CA SER A 662 -35.52 -9.62 -68.87
C SER A 662 -34.23 -8.84 -69.19
N MET A 663 -33.53 -8.34 -68.17
CA MET A 663 -32.26 -7.62 -68.35
C MET A 663 -31.14 -8.57 -68.75
N TYR A 664 -30.08 -8.04 -69.37
CA TYR A 664 -28.87 -8.81 -69.68
C TYR A 664 -28.25 -9.37 -68.40
N LYS A 665 -27.71 -10.58 -68.50
CA LYS A 665 -27.12 -11.29 -67.35
C LYS A 665 -25.60 -11.45 -67.46
N LYS A 666 -25.03 -11.03 -68.60
CA LYS A 666 -23.59 -11.05 -68.88
C LYS A 666 -23.12 -9.63 -69.18
N TRP A 667 -22.17 -9.14 -68.39
CA TRP A 667 -21.72 -7.75 -68.43
C TRP A 667 -20.22 -7.64 -68.66
N TYR A 668 -19.80 -6.62 -69.42
CA TYR A 668 -18.38 -6.35 -69.73
C TYR A 668 -18.03 -4.87 -69.65
N PHE A 669 -16.85 -4.58 -69.10
CA PHE A 669 -16.21 -3.26 -69.17
C PHE A 669 -14.69 -3.40 -69.33
N GLU A 670 -14.05 -2.35 -69.84
CA GLU A 670 -12.59 -2.27 -69.95
C GLU A 670 -12.04 -1.15 -69.06
N VAL A 671 -10.79 -1.32 -68.60
CA VAL A 671 -10.02 -0.28 -67.92
C VAL A 671 -8.67 -0.15 -68.60
N ILE A 672 -8.33 1.07 -69.03
CA ILE A 672 -7.02 1.40 -69.59
C ILE A 672 -6.17 2.07 -68.53
N ILE A 673 -4.91 1.64 -68.41
CA ILE A 673 -3.94 2.24 -67.52
C ILE A 673 -3.17 3.32 -68.26
N ASP A 674 -3.31 4.58 -67.86
CA ASP A 674 -2.65 5.70 -68.53
C ASP A 674 -1.26 5.99 -67.96
N HIS A 675 -1.09 5.81 -66.65
CA HIS A 675 0.16 6.12 -65.96
C HIS A 675 0.30 5.31 -64.67
N ILE A 676 1.51 4.79 -64.43
CA ILE A 676 1.92 4.20 -63.15
C ILE A 676 3.29 4.81 -62.80
N GLU A 677 3.34 5.53 -61.68
CA GLU A 677 4.57 6.13 -61.19
C GLU A 677 5.16 5.33 -60.02
N GLN A 678 6.38 4.80 -60.18
CA GLN A 678 7.08 4.11 -59.11
C GLN A 678 8.31 4.92 -58.67
N VAL A 679 8.09 5.90 -57.80
CA VAL A 679 9.15 6.78 -57.27
C VAL A 679 9.78 6.22 -55.99
N THR A 680 9.05 5.41 -55.23
CA THR A 680 9.44 4.85 -53.92
C THR A 680 9.65 3.34 -53.96
N HIS A 681 10.26 2.78 -52.90
CA HIS A 681 10.40 1.32 -52.72
C HIS A 681 9.07 0.57 -52.55
N VAL A 682 7.96 1.28 -52.25
CA VAL A 682 6.60 0.72 -52.14
C VAL A 682 5.99 0.58 -53.54
N GLN A 683 5.49 -0.61 -53.87
CA GLN A 683 4.77 -0.83 -55.13
C GLN A 683 3.40 -0.14 -55.09
N PRO A 684 3.03 0.63 -56.13
CA PRO A 684 1.74 1.31 -56.16
C PRO A 684 0.59 0.30 -56.20
N HIS A 685 -0.40 0.48 -55.33
CA HIS A 685 -1.60 -0.35 -55.33
C HIS A 685 -2.48 -0.03 -56.55
N ILE A 686 -2.82 -1.05 -57.33
CA ILE A 686 -3.85 -1.02 -58.37
C ILE A 686 -4.54 -2.39 -58.44
N ARG A 687 -5.86 -2.42 -58.26
CA ARG A 687 -6.69 -3.59 -58.51
C ARG A 687 -7.97 -3.18 -59.18
N ILE A 688 -8.45 -4.01 -60.10
CA ILE A 688 -9.62 -3.72 -60.92
C ILE A 688 -10.55 -4.93 -60.89
N GLY A 689 -11.85 -4.71 -60.75
CA GLY A 689 -12.83 -5.79 -60.84
C GLY A 689 -14.23 -5.41 -60.38
N TRP A 690 -14.86 -6.33 -59.65
CA TRP A 690 -16.27 -6.24 -59.27
C TRP A 690 -16.42 -6.23 -57.75
N ALA A 691 -17.38 -5.46 -57.27
CA ALA A 691 -17.76 -5.45 -55.86
C ALA A 691 -19.28 -5.53 -55.73
N THR A 692 -19.74 -6.15 -54.64
CA THR A 692 -21.16 -6.16 -54.30
C THR A 692 -21.56 -4.88 -53.55
N THR A 693 -22.85 -4.61 -53.47
CA THR A 693 -23.44 -3.52 -52.65
C THR A 693 -23.02 -3.56 -51.18
N HIS A 694 -22.54 -4.69 -50.68
CA HIS A 694 -22.04 -4.85 -49.31
C HIS A 694 -20.57 -4.42 -49.13
N PHE A 695 -19.84 -4.16 -50.23
CA PHE A 695 -18.47 -3.65 -50.17
C PHE A 695 -18.45 -2.20 -49.68
N GLN A 696 -17.76 -1.96 -48.56
CA GLN A 696 -17.53 -0.63 -48.01
C GLN A 696 -16.02 -0.34 -47.98
N PRO A 697 -15.50 0.50 -48.88
CA PRO A 697 -14.10 0.89 -48.86
C PRO A 697 -13.84 1.83 -47.67
N SER A 698 -12.80 1.54 -46.90
CA SER A 698 -12.38 2.37 -45.77
C SER A 698 -10.86 2.65 -45.87
N PRO A 699 -10.43 3.92 -45.81
CA PRO A 699 -9.03 4.29 -46.00
C PRO A 699 -8.10 3.93 -44.82
N GLY A 700 -8.61 3.29 -43.76
CA GLY A 700 -7.81 2.97 -42.57
C GLY A 700 -8.31 1.80 -41.72
N HIS A 701 -9.24 0.97 -42.21
CA HIS A 701 -9.73 -0.19 -41.47
C HIS A 701 -9.71 -1.42 -42.39
N GLY A 702 -8.58 -2.12 -42.47
CA GLY A 702 -8.47 -3.42 -43.13
C GLY A 702 -7.71 -4.41 -42.27
N ASP A 703 -7.80 -5.71 -42.61
CA ASP A 703 -7.06 -6.74 -41.90
C ASP A 703 -5.55 -6.57 -42.16
N GLY A 704 -4.75 -6.50 -41.09
CA GLY A 704 -3.30 -6.32 -41.15
C GLY A 704 -2.86 -4.89 -41.54
N PHE A 705 -1.88 -4.79 -42.44
CA PHE A 705 -1.38 -3.51 -42.98
C PHE A 705 -2.11 -3.09 -44.27
N SER A 706 -3.33 -3.58 -44.50
CA SER A 706 -4.10 -3.27 -45.71
C SER A 706 -5.10 -2.15 -45.47
N SER A 707 -5.23 -1.23 -46.43
CA SER A 707 -6.43 -0.42 -46.62
C SER A 707 -7.49 -1.27 -47.33
N ASN A 708 -8.78 -1.17 -46.99
CA ASN A 708 -9.85 -1.95 -47.63
C ASN A 708 -10.03 -1.57 -49.11
N GLY A 709 -9.20 -2.15 -49.98
CA GLY A 709 -9.29 -2.11 -51.42
C GLY A 709 -10.09 -3.30 -51.97
N ILE A 710 -10.10 -3.43 -53.29
CA ILE A 710 -10.80 -4.53 -53.95
C ILE A 710 -10.05 -5.84 -53.68
N GLY A 711 -10.79 -6.90 -53.35
CA GLY A 711 -10.25 -8.23 -53.10
C GLY A 711 -9.72 -8.44 -51.69
N ASP A 712 -9.80 -7.43 -50.81
CA ASP A 712 -9.37 -7.54 -49.41
C ASP A 712 -10.46 -8.15 -48.51
N ASN A 713 -11.73 -8.10 -48.93
CA ASN A 713 -12.85 -8.71 -48.20
C ASN A 713 -13.60 -9.74 -49.05
N THR A 714 -14.62 -10.38 -48.46
CA THR A 714 -15.45 -11.40 -49.11
C THR A 714 -16.49 -10.83 -50.08
N TYR A 715 -16.59 -9.50 -50.18
CA TYR A 715 -17.61 -8.79 -50.98
C TYR A 715 -17.05 -8.18 -52.28
N SER A 716 -15.76 -8.35 -52.53
CA SER A 716 -15.07 -7.77 -53.69
C SER A 716 -14.08 -8.74 -54.31
N TYR A 717 -13.90 -8.60 -55.62
CA TYR A 717 -13.07 -9.46 -56.46
C TYR A 717 -12.21 -8.59 -57.34
N GLY A 718 -10.89 -8.73 -57.23
CA GLY A 718 -9.93 -7.84 -57.89
C GLY A 718 -8.89 -8.58 -58.70
N PHE A 719 -8.33 -7.90 -59.69
CA PHE A 719 -7.18 -8.35 -60.46
C PHE A 719 -6.13 -7.25 -60.53
N ASP A 720 -4.86 -7.59 -60.30
CA ASP A 720 -3.72 -6.64 -60.25
C ASP A 720 -2.73 -6.82 -61.41
N GLY A 721 -3.09 -7.62 -62.42
CA GLY A 721 -2.21 -7.98 -63.55
C GLY A 721 -1.46 -9.30 -63.37
N GLN A 722 -1.32 -9.81 -62.14
CA GLN A 722 -0.63 -11.07 -61.85
C GLN A 722 -1.51 -12.05 -61.07
N ASN A 723 -2.24 -11.54 -60.09
CA ASN A 723 -3.02 -12.29 -59.14
C ASN A 723 -4.49 -11.85 -59.20
N ILE A 724 -5.38 -12.82 -59.01
CA ILE A 724 -6.76 -12.57 -58.64
C ILE A 724 -6.83 -12.49 -57.11
N TRP A 725 -7.48 -11.46 -56.58
CA TRP A 725 -7.61 -11.17 -55.17
C TRP A 725 -9.04 -11.40 -54.69
N PHE A 726 -9.17 -12.16 -53.60
CA PHE A 726 -10.43 -12.40 -52.91
C PHE A 726 -10.16 -12.65 -51.42
N ALA A 727 -10.94 -12.02 -50.53
CA ALA A 727 -10.84 -12.18 -49.07
C ALA A 727 -9.41 -12.04 -48.51
N GLY A 728 -8.64 -11.07 -49.03
CA GLY A 728 -7.28 -10.77 -48.60
C GLY A 728 -6.22 -11.76 -49.11
N ARG A 729 -6.60 -12.73 -49.96
CA ARG A 729 -5.69 -13.74 -50.52
C ARG A 729 -5.42 -13.47 -51.99
N ALA A 730 -4.15 -13.60 -52.38
CA ALA A 730 -3.70 -13.52 -53.76
C ALA A 730 -3.62 -14.91 -54.39
N TYR A 731 -4.31 -15.12 -55.50
CA TYR A 731 -4.24 -16.33 -56.31
C TYR A 731 -3.45 -16.01 -57.58
N ASN A 732 -2.27 -16.61 -57.74
CA ASN A 732 -1.43 -16.33 -58.89
C ASN A 732 -2.02 -16.92 -60.17
N VAL A 733 -2.17 -16.09 -61.21
CA VAL A 733 -2.80 -16.48 -62.47
C VAL A 733 -1.89 -16.21 -63.66
N SER A 734 -0.57 -16.15 -63.41
CA SER A 734 0.41 -15.89 -64.45
C SER A 734 0.30 -16.91 -65.58
N ASN A 735 0.12 -16.39 -66.79
CA ASN A 735 0.07 -17.17 -68.00
C ASN A 735 1.52 -17.30 -68.50
N ASN A 736 2.04 -18.51 -68.73
CA ASN A 736 3.44 -18.69 -69.21
C ASN A 736 3.75 -17.92 -70.52
N ASP A 737 2.71 -17.52 -71.26
CA ASP A 737 2.81 -16.73 -72.50
C ASP A 737 2.83 -15.19 -72.26
N ILE A 738 2.47 -14.73 -71.06
CA ILE A 738 2.47 -13.31 -70.67
C ILE A 738 3.61 -13.11 -69.66
N LYS A 739 4.83 -12.85 -70.15
CA LYS A 739 5.99 -12.49 -69.32
C LYS A 739 5.91 -11.03 -68.84
N GLN A 740 4.86 -10.66 -68.12
CA GLN A 740 4.76 -9.35 -67.47
C GLN A 740 4.56 -9.50 -65.97
N ASN A 741 5.44 -8.86 -65.20
CA ASN A 741 5.31 -8.71 -63.76
C ASN A 741 4.49 -7.44 -63.47
N GLY A 742 3.19 -7.62 -63.22
CA GLY A 742 2.27 -6.54 -62.91
C GLY A 742 1.89 -5.68 -64.12
N LEU A 743 1.04 -4.70 -63.85
CA LEU A 743 0.44 -3.83 -64.86
C LEU A 743 1.39 -2.72 -65.32
N LYS A 744 1.31 -2.37 -66.61
CA LYS A 744 2.10 -1.31 -67.26
C LYS A 744 1.20 -0.27 -67.90
N LYS A 745 1.82 0.87 -68.23
CA LYS A 745 1.18 1.92 -69.02
C LYS A 745 0.68 1.37 -70.36
N ASN A 746 -0.53 1.74 -70.72
CA ASN A 746 -1.33 1.33 -71.88
C ASN A 746 -1.86 -0.12 -71.84
N ASP A 747 -1.69 -0.85 -70.74
CA ASP A 747 -2.37 -2.14 -70.60
C ASP A 747 -3.88 -1.92 -70.48
N VAL A 748 -4.63 -2.84 -71.12
CA VAL A 748 -6.09 -2.85 -71.10
C VAL A 748 -6.58 -4.09 -70.38
N ILE A 749 -7.36 -3.90 -69.34
CA ILE A 749 -7.96 -4.98 -68.56
C ILE A 749 -9.44 -5.06 -68.91
N GLY A 750 -9.88 -6.21 -69.43
CA GLY A 750 -11.29 -6.51 -69.61
C GLY A 750 -11.82 -7.26 -68.39
N CYS A 751 -12.95 -6.80 -67.86
CA CYS A 751 -13.62 -7.40 -66.71
C CYS A 751 -14.98 -7.91 -67.13
N LEU A 752 -15.20 -9.21 -67.03
CA LEU A 752 -16.45 -9.86 -67.39
C LEU A 752 -17.12 -10.49 -66.18
N LEU A 753 -18.44 -10.31 -66.10
CA LEU A 753 -19.31 -10.87 -65.07
C LEU A 753 -20.44 -11.65 -65.75
N ASP A 754 -20.53 -12.94 -65.46
CA ASP A 754 -21.64 -13.82 -65.84
C ASP A 754 -22.49 -14.10 -64.59
N LEU A 755 -23.77 -13.72 -64.63
CA LEU A 755 -24.74 -13.93 -63.56
C LEU A 755 -25.68 -15.11 -63.86
N ASP A 756 -25.66 -15.66 -65.08
CA ASP A 756 -26.40 -16.90 -65.42
C ASP A 756 -25.70 -18.13 -64.84
N ILE A 757 -24.39 -18.21 -65.10
CA ILE A 757 -23.48 -19.14 -64.43
C ILE A 757 -22.58 -18.21 -63.63
N PRO A 758 -22.61 -18.20 -62.28
CA PRO A 758 -21.91 -17.22 -61.46
C PRO A 758 -20.40 -17.35 -61.63
N GLU A 759 -19.88 -16.70 -62.67
CA GLU A 759 -18.50 -16.75 -63.11
C GLU A 759 -17.94 -15.33 -63.39
N MET A 760 -16.75 -15.04 -62.89
CA MET A 760 -16.00 -13.83 -63.23
C MET A 760 -14.62 -14.20 -63.77
N TRP A 761 -14.21 -13.54 -64.83
CA TRP A 761 -12.88 -13.68 -65.42
C TRP A 761 -12.40 -12.36 -65.98
N PHE A 762 -11.09 -12.28 -66.10
CA PHE A 762 -10.37 -11.09 -66.52
C PHE A 762 -9.65 -11.38 -67.84
N SER A 763 -9.48 -10.36 -68.66
CA SER A 763 -8.58 -10.39 -69.81
C SER A 763 -7.54 -9.30 -69.67
N LEU A 764 -6.32 -9.55 -70.16
CA LEU A 764 -5.25 -8.58 -70.22
C LEU A 764 -4.83 -8.43 -71.68
N ASN A 765 -4.94 -7.22 -72.22
CA ASN A 765 -4.64 -6.89 -73.62
C ASN A 765 -5.35 -7.82 -74.62
N GLY A 766 -6.63 -8.12 -74.34
CA GLY A 766 -7.47 -9.00 -75.16
C GLY A 766 -7.25 -10.51 -74.98
N LEU A 767 -6.25 -10.93 -74.20
CA LEU A 767 -6.01 -12.34 -73.89
C LEU A 767 -6.69 -12.73 -72.58
N PRO A 768 -7.49 -13.83 -72.53
CA PRO A 768 -8.12 -14.28 -71.29
C PRO A 768 -7.06 -14.77 -70.29
N VAL A 769 -7.21 -14.35 -69.04
CA VAL A 769 -6.36 -14.77 -67.92
C VAL A 769 -6.77 -16.18 -67.48
N LYS A 770 -5.80 -17.06 -67.17
CA LYS A 770 -6.05 -18.49 -66.81
C LYS A 770 -6.60 -18.69 -65.39
N GLY A 771 -7.60 -17.91 -65.00
CA GLY A 771 -8.24 -17.99 -63.70
C GLY A 771 -9.66 -17.46 -63.77
N LEU A 772 -10.55 -18.19 -63.12
CA LEU A 772 -11.99 -17.98 -63.14
C LEU A 772 -12.48 -18.05 -61.71
N ILE A 773 -13.22 -17.03 -61.28
CA ILE A 773 -13.92 -17.04 -60.00
C ILE A 773 -15.28 -17.67 -60.27
N ARG A 774 -15.62 -18.75 -59.56
CA ARG A 774 -16.89 -19.46 -59.70
C ARG A 774 -17.65 -19.45 -58.37
N GLU A 775 -18.96 -19.71 -58.45
CA GLU A 775 -19.82 -19.98 -57.28
C GLU A 775 -19.85 -18.84 -56.25
N PHE A 776 -19.73 -17.59 -56.71
CA PHE A 776 -19.91 -16.43 -55.83
C PHE A 776 -21.39 -16.21 -55.51
N ASN A 777 -21.67 -15.60 -54.36
CA ASN A 777 -23.03 -15.33 -53.92
C ASN A 777 -23.68 -14.25 -54.79
N LEU A 778 -24.87 -14.52 -55.32
CA LEU A 778 -25.68 -13.58 -56.11
C LEU A 778 -26.51 -12.62 -55.24
N ASN A 779 -26.42 -12.72 -53.91
CA ASN A 779 -27.12 -11.83 -52.99
C ASN A 779 -26.60 -10.38 -53.11
N GLY A 780 -27.49 -9.48 -53.53
CA GLY A 780 -27.17 -8.08 -53.75
C GLY A 780 -26.82 -7.78 -55.20
N MET A 781 -26.40 -6.55 -55.45
CA MET A 781 -26.06 -6.09 -56.80
C MET A 781 -24.55 -5.89 -56.92
N PHE A 782 -24.00 -6.06 -58.13
CA PHE A 782 -22.59 -5.88 -58.46
C PHE A 782 -22.36 -4.54 -59.15
N TYR A 783 -21.21 -3.93 -58.92
CA TYR A 783 -20.77 -2.74 -59.64
C TYR A 783 -19.28 -2.85 -59.99
N PRO A 784 -18.86 -2.23 -61.10
CA PRO A 784 -17.45 -2.18 -61.47
C PRO A 784 -16.73 -1.22 -60.51
N VAL A 785 -15.52 -1.57 -60.10
CA VAL A 785 -14.75 -0.77 -59.15
C VAL A 785 -13.25 -0.87 -59.46
N ILE A 786 -12.54 0.22 -59.20
CA ILE A 786 -11.07 0.27 -59.27
C ILE A 786 -10.55 0.74 -57.90
N SER A 787 -9.57 0.04 -57.33
CA SER A 787 -8.82 0.49 -56.16
C SER A 787 -7.44 0.90 -56.61
N LEU A 788 -7.06 2.15 -56.31
CA LEU A 788 -5.81 2.75 -56.77
C LEU A 788 -5.18 3.62 -55.69
N SER A 789 -3.85 3.61 -55.67
CA SER A 789 -3.02 4.56 -54.92
C SER A 789 -2.84 5.87 -55.71
N SER A 790 -2.41 6.94 -55.03
CA SER A 790 -2.24 8.27 -55.64
C SER A 790 -1.28 8.36 -56.83
N ARG A 791 -0.50 7.30 -57.08
CA ARG A 791 0.54 7.25 -58.13
C ARG A 791 0.08 6.56 -59.42
N VAL A 792 -1.22 6.23 -59.52
CA VAL A 792 -1.79 5.50 -60.65
C VAL A 792 -2.92 6.31 -61.28
N SER A 793 -2.95 6.36 -62.61
CA SER A 793 -4.03 6.94 -63.40
C SER A 793 -4.58 5.91 -64.37
N CYS A 794 -5.90 5.75 -64.38
CA CYS A 794 -6.61 4.82 -65.26
C CYS A 794 -7.93 5.42 -65.74
N ARG A 795 -8.46 4.90 -66.85
CA ARG A 795 -9.74 5.29 -67.44
C ARG A 795 -10.65 4.09 -67.61
N PHE A 796 -11.91 4.24 -67.19
CA PHE A 796 -12.97 3.30 -67.52
C PHE A 796 -13.42 3.42 -68.97
N ILE A 797 -13.81 2.30 -69.55
CA ILE A 797 -14.47 2.19 -70.85
C ILE A 797 -15.71 1.30 -70.65
N PHE A 798 -16.88 1.91 -70.72
CA PHE A 798 -18.15 1.24 -70.47
C PHE A 798 -18.85 0.74 -71.74
N GLY A 799 -18.41 1.21 -72.92
CA GLY A 799 -19.05 0.95 -74.21
C GLY A 799 -19.96 2.09 -74.70
N GLY A 800 -20.44 1.98 -75.94
CA GLY A 800 -21.37 2.94 -76.54
C GLY A 800 -20.75 4.33 -76.74
N GLU A 801 -21.46 5.37 -76.30
CA GLU A 801 -20.99 6.77 -76.34
C GLU A 801 -19.89 7.07 -75.30
N HIS A 802 -19.71 6.19 -74.31
CA HIS A 802 -18.79 6.35 -73.17
C HIS A 802 -17.46 5.60 -73.35
N GLY A 803 -17.00 5.49 -74.60
CA GLY A 803 -15.73 4.87 -74.98
C GLY A 803 -15.91 3.62 -75.83
N ARG A 804 -15.12 3.53 -76.90
CA ARG A 804 -15.08 2.33 -77.75
C ARG A 804 -14.12 1.32 -77.14
N PHE A 805 -14.55 0.06 -77.04
CA PHE A 805 -13.66 -1.00 -76.58
C PHE A 805 -12.45 -1.14 -77.51
N THR A 806 -11.31 -1.34 -76.88
CA THR A 806 -10.05 -1.57 -77.57
C THR A 806 -9.96 -2.99 -78.10
N HIS A 807 -10.54 -3.94 -77.37
CA HIS A 807 -10.63 -5.34 -77.73
C HIS A 807 -12.10 -5.73 -77.91
N ARG A 808 -12.37 -6.73 -78.75
CA ARG A 808 -13.73 -7.17 -79.00
C ARG A 808 -14.26 -7.93 -77.76
N PRO A 809 -15.41 -7.56 -77.17
CA PRO A 809 -15.99 -8.33 -76.08
C PRO A 809 -16.35 -9.75 -76.54
N PRO A 810 -16.33 -10.75 -75.64
CA PRO A 810 -16.76 -12.11 -75.95
C PRO A 810 -18.21 -12.17 -76.46
N GLU A 811 -18.53 -13.18 -77.27
CA GLU A 811 -19.86 -13.32 -77.86
C GLU A 811 -20.95 -13.51 -76.80
N GLY A 812 -22.07 -12.77 -76.94
CA GLY A 812 -23.21 -12.86 -76.02
C GLY A 812 -23.12 -12.04 -74.74
N VAL A 813 -22.16 -11.10 -74.66
CA VAL A 813 -21.96 -10.24 -73.48
C VAL A 813 -22.37 -8.81 -73.78
N ALA A 814 -23.17 -8.22 -72.88
CA ALA A 814 -23.62 -6.84 -73.01
C ALA A 814 -22.57 -5.87 -72.44
N PRO A 815 -22.36 -4.72 -73.09
CA PRO A 815 -21.53 -3.66 -72.53
C PRO A 815 -22.23 -3.01 -71.33
N ILE A 816 -21.46 -2.70 -70.28
CA ILE A 816 -22.05 -2.25 -69.02
C ILE A 816 -22.81 -0.92 -69.10
N TYR A 817 -22.58 -0.09 -70.13
CA TYR A 817 -23.35 1.14 -70.33
C TYR A 817 -24.86 0.89 -70.51
N GLU A 818 -25.26 -0.30 -70.98
CA GLU A 818 -26.68 -0.66 -71.17
C GLU A 818 -27.44 -0.81 -69.85
N ALA A 819 -26.73 -0.98 -68.72
CA ALA A 819 -27.31 -1.01 -67.38
C ALA A 819 -27.60 0.40 -66.81
N MET A 820 -27.31 1.48 -67.54
CA MET A 820 -27.54 2.84 -67.06
C MET A 820 -29.03 3.23 -67.00
N LEU A 821 -29.41 3.90 -65.91
CA LEU A 821 -30.76 4.44 -65.74
C LEU A 821 -30.99 5.66 -66.66
N ILE A 822 -32.08 5.64 -67.43
CA ILE A 822 -32.46 6.61 -68.47
C ILE A 822 -32.51 8.08 -67.97
N LYS A 823 -32.59 8.33 -66.66
CA LYS A 823 -32.71 9.67 -66.05
C LYS A 823 -31.43 10.20 -65.38
N GLN A 824 -30.32 9.46 -65.40
CA GLN A 824 -29.07 9.87 -64.74
C GLN A 824 -27.95 10.09 -65.76
N ARG A 825 -27.14 11.14 -65.57
CA ARG A 825 -25.87 11.29 -66.29
C ARG A 825 -24.79 10.44 -65.62
N LEU A 826 -23.87 9.89 -66.40
CA LEU A 826 -22.68 9.21 -65.91
C LEU A 826 -21.80 10.25 -65.18
N CYS A 827 -21.55 10.04 -63.89
CA CYS A 827 -20.70 10.90 -63.07
C CYS A 827 -19.31 10.27 -62.90
#